data_AF-A0A8T0DH63-F1
#
_entry.id   AF-A0A8T0DH63-F1
#
_cell.length_a   1.000
_cell.length_b   1.000
_cell.length_c   1.000
_cell.angle_alpha   90.00
_cell.angle_beta   90.00
_cell.angle_gamma   90.00
#
_symmetry.space_group_name_H-M   'P 1'
#
loop_
_entity.id
_entity.type
_entity.pdbx_description
1 polymer ?
#
loop_
_entity_poly.entity_id
_entity_poly.type
_entity_poly.pdbx_seq_one_letter_code
_entity_poly.pdbx_strand_id
1 'polypeptide(L)'
;GLIIPGESKPYKDYTILEADYLSGRLEADTLKRVVIDCLNGRLDVIRADFKNLALKTLVEQAYPSSDISHLTAASRSGWLHSIWNSRFIQAIWSLLTNYLPLSTAETSNLTLHPSEITSGLTSGIPAKLAEVDSRMGPIQDKAGLLRVFEEEFPVKTSNLTLHPSEITSGLTSGIPAKLAEVDSRMGPIQDKAGLLRVFEEEFPGSGVQLSNRLKQTDQLRCLWSITPVGLPHLGHSIPIRRLARLSQFSGVHIIVLVNDVGAHLRSSVSWDLVRPRGEFCRTVITALFTAMGGREAQFTCLLGSEFQMAGDYMLEFYRLVSLVSELDCAFGSDCPMAESVDESVTVADLPDDSMHTGSGRFSLGQLLMPCTDLVDTAYLGAIVRVSSPERARKRSMFDQKYFTTFTTKTVPLYLDHVLLPSLQIDTRGASGENGTIGIHPMQACLPASRYHGPPSAQALAVQAEDCTLPLIEPPSVAAEKSALSGLKRRLKRAFCQPGNVTVNPVLDIYRYILLPELSPEAPLVILRSEKNGGPLHIQSPDGATDSVSRWKALVNSFASGTLHPGDLKPAVELALSSSTANSLSDRLSRTLPKWSELTKLLDAAFPLSNQAPSAKTKMKGKTTLANEGNTGANRVINQEGRLLKPRTCFTCIDDQRLAINKFQNEEDSAPTVK
;
A
#
# COMPACT_ATOMS: atom_id res chain seq x y z
N GLY A 1 56.20 26.78 -15.05
CA GLY A 1 56.47 25.84 -16.15
C GLY A 1 56.62 24.47 -15.56
N LEU A 2 56.07 23.46 -16.21
CA LEU A 2 56.13 22.06 -15.81
C LEU A 2 57.56 21.54 -16.01
N ILE A 3 58.21 21.09 -14.94
CA ILE A 3 59.56 20.52 -15.00
C ILE A 3 59.41 19.01 -15.04
N ILE A 4 59.89 18.38 -16.11
CA ILE A 4 59.87 16.92 -16.27
C ILE A 4 61.25 16.38 -15.87
N PRO A 5 61.33 15.35 -14.99
CA PRO A 5 62.60 14.76 -14.61
C PRO A 5 63.37 14.25 -15.84
N GLY A 6 64.59 14.76 -16.05
CA GLY A 6 65.44 14.43 -17.20
C GLY A 6 65.46 15.48 -18.31
N GLU A 7 64.52 16.42 -18.31
CA GLU A 7 64.48 17.51 -19.28
C GLU A 7 65.17 18.77 -18.75
N SER A 8 66.00 19.40 -19.59
CA SER A 8 66.84 20.54 -19.20
C SER A 8 66.06 21.87 -19.11
N LYS A 9 64.84 21.93 -19.64
CA LYS A 9 64.02 23.15 -19.67
C LYS A 9 62.57 22.88 -19.24
N PRO A 10 61.95 23.77 -18.45
CA PRO A 10 60.55 23.63 -18.08
C PRO A 10 59.64 23.88 -19.28
N TYR A 11 58.64 23.02 -19.48
CA TYR A 11 57.54 23.25 -20.40
C TYR A 11 56.69 24.41 -19.89
N LYS A 12 56.63 25.50 -20.65
CA LYS A 12 55.82 26.69 -20.31
C LYS A 12 54.54 26.78 -21.14
N ASP A 13 54.43 25.96 -22.19
CA ASP A 13 53.35 25.96 -23.15
C ASP A 13 52.93 24.50 -23.42
N TYR A 14 51.62 24.27 -23.49
CA TYR A 14 51.05 22.95 -23.78
C TYR A 14 51.40 22.47 -25.18
N THR A 15 51.46 23.38 -26.17
CA THR A 15 51.76 23.03 -27.56
C THR A 15 53.14 22.41 -27.72
N ILE A 16 54.12 22.87 -26.93
CA ILE A 16 55.49 22.33 -26.93
C ILE A 16 55.51 20.95 -26.25
N LEU A 17 54.77 20.78 -25.16
CA LEU A 17 54.63 19.50 -24.45
C LEU A 17 53.96 18.43 -25.34
N GLU A 18 52.91 18.81 -26.05
CA GLU A 18 52.17 17.94 -26.97
C GLU A 18 53.03 17.54 -28.17
N ALA A 19 53.78 18.47 -28.77
CA ALA A 19 54.70 18.18 -29.86
C ALA A 19 55.83 17.22 -29.45
N ASP A 20 56.36 17.36 -28.24
CA ASP A 20 57.41 16.46 -27.72
C ASP A 20 56.87 15.07 -27.36
N TYR A 21 55.63 14.98 -26.91
CA TYR A 21 54.95 13.70 -26.71
C TYR A 21 54.67 12.98 -28.04
N LEU A 22 54.11 13.69 -29.02
CA LEU A 22 53.79 13.13 -30.35
C LEU A 22 55.05 12.71 -31.13
N SER A 23 56.17 13.39 -30.92
CA SER A 23 57.46 13.04 -31.54
C SER A 23 58.21 11.92 -30.79
N GLY A 24 57.65 11.39 -29.69
CA GLY A 24 58.24 10.31 -28.89
C GLY A 24 59.41 10.75 -28.01
N ARG A 25 59.71 12.06 -27.94
CA ARG A 25 60.74 12.63 -27.06
C ARG A 25 60.33 12.61 -25.59
N LEU A 26 59.02 12.70 -25.33
CA LEU A 26 58.45 12.54 -24.00
C LEU A 26 57.67 11.23 -23.89
N GLU A 27 58.10 10.34 -23.00
CA GLU A 27 57.43 9.06 -22.78
C GLU A 27 56.11 9.21 -22.00
N ALA A 28 55.11 8.38 -22.34
CA ALA A 28 53.79 8.40 -21.71
C ALA A 28 53.83 8.19 -20.20
N ASP A 29 54.69 7.29 -19.70
CA ASP A 29 54.77 7.01 -18.27
C ASP A 29 55.47 8.14 -17.49
N THR A 30 56.36 8.88 -18.15
CA THR A 30 56.96 10.10 -17.59
C THR A 30 55.91 11.21 -17.49
N LEU A 31 55.10 11.42 -18.52
CA LEU A 31 54.01 12.39 -18.50
C LEU A 31 52.95 12.04 -17.44
N LYS A 32 52.54 10.77 -17.33
CA LYS A 32 51.61 10.30 -16.28
C LYS A 32 52.14 10.59 -14.88
N ARG A 33 53.41 10.27 -14.60
CA ARG A 33 54.05 10.55 -13.30
C ARG A 33 54.02 12.04 -12.97
N VAL A 34 54.40 12.88 -13.93
CA VAL A 34 54.40 14.34 -13.75
C VAL A 34 53.00 14.89 -13.48
N VAL A 35 51.98 14.38 -14.16
CA VAL A 35 50.56 14.75 -13.90
C VAL A 35 50.14 14.31 -12.50
N ILE A 36 50.48 13.08 -12.10
CA ILE A 36 50.21 12.57 -10.75
C ILE A 36 50.86 13.47 -9.70
N ASP A 37 52.12 13.85 -9.89
CA ASP A 37 52.86 14.71 -8.96
C ASP A 37 52.23 16.11 -8.86
N CYS A 38 51.83 16.69 -9.99
CA CYS A 38 51.16 17.99 -10.02
C CYS A 38 49.80 17.96 -9.32
N LEU A 39 49.01 16.91 -9.55
CA LEU A 39 47.72 16.72 -8.88
C LEU A 39 47.93 16.47 -7.38
N ASN A 40 48.89 15.63 -7.01
CA ASN A 40 49.25 15.37 -5.61
C ASN A 40 49.68 16.65 -4.90
N GLY A 41 50.54 17.47 -5.51
CA GLY A 41 50.96 18.75 -4.93
C GLY A 41 49.81 19.73 -4.73
N ARG A 42 48.83 19.77 -5.65
CA ARG A 42 47.60 20.56 -5.46
C ARG A 42 46.72 20.01 -4.35
N LEU A 43 46.63 18.68 -4.25
CA LEU A 43 45.86 18.00 -3.21
C LEU A 43 46.54 18.07 -1.83
N ASP A 44 47.85 18.32 -1.74
CA ASP A 44 48.57 18.40 -0.47
C ASP A 44 48.09 19.54 0.42
N VAL A 45 47.63 20.64 -0.17
CA VAL A 45 46.98 21.75 0.56
C VAL A 45 45.70 21.25 1.23
N ILE A 46 44.86 20.53 0.49
CA ILE A 46 43.62 19.95 1.01
C ILE A 46 43.94 18.87 2.05
N ARG A 47 44.90 17.98 1.79
CA ARG A 47 45.34 16.95 2.74
C ARG A 47 45.88 17.54 4.03
N ALA A 48 46.49 18.74 3.98
CA ALA A 48 46.93 19.45 5.17
C ALA A 48 45.74 19.91 6.04
N ASP A 49 44.66 20.41 5.44
CA ASP A 49 43.44 20.77 6.17
C ASP A 49 42.82 19.55 6.87
N PHE A 50 42.82 18.38 6.21
CA PHE A 50 42.33 17.11 6.79
C PHE A 50 43.26 16.46 7.84
N LYS A 51 44.40 17.08 8.17
CA LYS A 51 45.18 16.71 9.38
C LYS A 51 44.50 17.20 10.67
N ASN A 52 43.56 18.14 10.58
CA ASN A 52 42.75 18.58 11.70
C ASN A 52 41.93 17.40 12.25
N LEU A 53 41.98 17.20 13.57
CA LEU A 53 41.29 16.10 14.25
C LEU A 53 39.79 16.06 13.96
N ALA A 54 39.11 17.21 13.92
CA ALA A 54 37.67 17.26 13.65
C ALA A 54 37.32 16.79 12.23
N LEU A 55 38.11 17.19 11.23
CA LEU A 55 37.92 16.78 9.84
C LEU A 55 38.32 15.31 9.62
N LYS A 56 39.35 14.85 10.33
CA LYS A 56 39.76 13.45 10.32
C LYS A 56 38.67 12.55 10.91
N THR A 57 38.12 12.92 12.07
CA THR A 57 36.99 12.22 12.68
C THR A 57 35.76 12.25 11.77
N LEU A 58 35.50 13.36 11.08
CA LEU A 58 34.40 13.45 10.11
C LEU A 58 34.59 12.50 8.92
N VAL A 59 35.81 12.36 8.40
CA VAL A 59 36.14 11.38 7.36
C VAL A 59 36.01 9.94 7.88
N GLU A 60 36.49 9.66 9.08
CA GLU A 60 36.38 8.33 9.72
C GLU A 60 34.91 7.96 10.02
N GLN A 61 34.06 8.93 10.34
CA GLN A 61 32.62 8.73 10.53
C GLN A 61 31.87 8.55 9.21
N ALA A 62 32.23 9.31 8.18
CA ALA A 62 31.59 9.25 6.85
C ALA A 62 32.02 8.00 6.06
N TYR A 63 33.29 7.62 6.19
CA TYR A 63 33.92 6.47 5.54
C TYR A 63 34.68 5.63 6.58
N PRO A 64 33.97 4.91 7.46
CA PRO A 64 34.62 4.03 8.43
C PRO A 64 35.50 3.04 7.66
N SER A 65 36.74 2.89 8.13
CA SER A 65 37.66 1.91 7.57
C SER A 65 37.05 0.54 7.77
N SER A 66 36.42 0.00 6.74
CA SER A 66 35.82 -1.33 6.80
C SER A 66 36.92 -2.33 7.16
N ASP A 67 36.62 -3.22 8.10
CA ASP A 67 37.49 -4.33 8.44
C ASP A 67 37.49 -5.29 7.23
N ILE A 68 38.42 -5.08 6.29
CA ILE A 68 38.53 -5.80 5.02
C ILE A 68 39.09 -7.24 5.24
N SER A 69 39.25 -7.67 6.48
CA SER A 69 39.78 -8.99 6.87
C SER A 69 39.00 -10.19 6.31
N HIS A 70 37.77 -10.01 5.83
CA HIS A 70 36.94 -11.08 5.25
C HIS A 70 36.90 -11.13 3.71
N LEU A 71 37.53 -10.20 2.98
CA LEU A 71 37.56 -10.22 1.51
C LEU A 71 38.80 -10.97 1.02
N THR A 72 38.62 -12.20 0.56
CA THR A 72 39.69 -12.99 -0.10
C THR A 72 40.19 -12.27 -1.35
N ALA A 73 41.49 -12.42 -1.63
CA ALA A 73 42.25 -11.65 -2.62
C ALA A 73 41.71 -11.68 -4.08
N ALA A 74 40.76 -12.57 -4.39
CA ALA A 74 40.19 -12.73 -5.72
C ALA A 74 39.21 -11.61 -6.15
N SER A 75 38.66 -10.81 -5.22
CA SER A 75 37.73 -9.72 -5.60
C SER A 75 38.40 -8.36 -5.86
N ARG A 76 39.70 -8.22 -5.53
CA ARG A 76 40.41 -6.94 -5.64
C ARG A 76 40.77 -6.54 -7.08
N SER A 77 40.86 -7.48 -8.02
CA SER A 77 41.24 -7.20 -9.41
C SER A 77 40.06 -6.88 -10.33
N GLY A 78 38.82 -7.32 -9.99
CA GLY A 78 37.64 -7.11 -10.83
C GLY A 78 36.98 -5.74 -10.66
N TRP A 79 37.06 -5.15 -9.46
CA TRP A 79 36.36 -3.88 -9.17
C TRP A 79 37.04 -2.66 -9.79
N LEU A 80 38.38 -2.66 -9.86
CA LEU A 80 39.13 -1.58 -10.49
C LEU A 80 38.98 -1.56 -12.02
N HIS A 81 38.78 -2.71 -12.68
CA HIS A 81 38.58 -2.73 -14.13
C HIS A 81 37.17 -2.27 -14.57
N SER A 82 36.15 -2.42 -13.72
CA SER A 82 34.76 -2.01 -14.03
C SER A 82 34.55 -0.49 -13.91
N ILE A 83 35.26 0.17 -12.98
CA ILE A 83 35.17 1.63 -12.76
C ILE A 83 35.76 2.42 -13.95
N TRP A 84 36.77 1.87 -14.64
CA TRP A 84 37.42 2.54 -15.77
C TRP A 84 36.57 2.60 -17.06
N ASN A 85 35.51 1.80 -17.16
CA ASN A 85 34.57 1.81 -18.30
C ASN A 85 33.24 2.52 -18.02
N SER A 86 33.12 3.25 -16.90
CA SER A 86 31.88 3.93 -16.52
C SER A 86 31.70 5.28 -17.23
N ARG A 87 30.47 5.54 -17.71
CA ARG A 87 30.02 6.86 -18.22
C ARG A 87 30.26 8.01 -17.21
N PHE A 88 30.48 7.69 -15.95
CA PHE A 88 30.87 8.64 -14.90
C PHE A 88 32.24 9.29 -15.16
N ILE A 89 33.24 8.53 -15.63
CA ILE A 89 34.55 9.09 -15.98
C ILE A 89 34.46 9.89 -17.28
N GLN A 90 33.63 9.48 -18.24
CA GLN A 90 33.35 10.30 -19.44
C GLN A 90 32.62 11.61 -19.09
N ALA A 91 31.73 11.60 -18.09
CA ALA A 91 31.06 12.80 -17.60
C ALA A 91 32.03 13.74 -16.87
N ILE A 92 32.94 13.21 -16.05
CA ILE A 92 34.01 13.99 -15.39
C ILE A 92 34.99 14.56 -16.43
N TRP A 93 35.37 13.76 -17.44
CA TRP A 93 36.20 14.21 -18.55
C TRP A 93 35.53 15.34 -19.34
N SER A 94 34.23 15.20 -19.65
CA SER A 94 33.45 16.21 -20.37
C SER A 94 33.22 17.49 -19.54
N LEU A 95 33.10 17.37 -18.22
CA LEU A 95 33.05 18.52 -17.31
C LEU A 95 34.40 19.25 -17.24
N LEU A 96 35.51 18.51 -17.18
CA LEU A 96 36.86 19.08 -17.16
C LEU A 96 37.23 19.75 -18.48
N THR A 97 36.80 19.22 -19.63
CA THR A 97 37.05 19.83 -20.95
C THR A 97 36.18 21.05 -21.23
N ASN A 98 34.99 21.15 -20.63
CA ASN A 98 34.06 22.27 -20.89
C ASN A 98 34.20 23.45 -19.91
N TYR A 99 34.90 23.30 -18.77
CA TYR A 99 35.00 24.34 -17.74
C TYR A 99 36.42 24.88 -17.48
N LEU A 100 37.42 24.52 -18.30
CA LEU A 100 38.73 25.17 -18.28
C LEU A 100 38.82 26.19 -19.44
N PRO A 101 38.84 27.50 -19.17
CA PRO A 101 39.05 28.49 -20.22
C PRO A 101 40.53 28.44 -20.61
N LEU A 102 40.83 27.76 -21.72
CA LEU A 102 42.09 27.94 -22.43
C LEU A 102 42.01 29.27 -23.18
N SER A 103 42.62 30.29 -22.58
CA SER A 103 42.92 31.56 -23.22
C SER A 103 43.90 31.35 -24.38
N THR A 104 43.47 31.63 -25.61
CA THR A 104 44.37 32.16 -26.64
C THR A 104 43.74 33.40 -27.26
N ALA A 105 44.54 34.46 -27.31
CA ALA A 105 44.16 35.77 -27.78
C ALA A 105 44.26 35.87 -29.31
N GLU A 106 43.32 36.63 -29.87
CA GLU A 106 43.36 37.42 -31.12
C GLU A 106 43.44 36.69 -32.48
N THR A 107 42.34 36.72 -33.24
CA THR A 107 42.17 37.68 -34.36
C THR A 107 40.75 37.65 -34.94
N SER A 108 40.07 38.78 -34.79
CA SER A 108 39.12 39.46 -35.69
C SER A 108 38.44 38.73 -36.87
N ASN A 109 37.11 38.94 -36.90
CA ASN A 109 36.21 39.09 -38.06
C ASN A 109 35.69 37.85 -38.79
N LEU A 110 34.48 37.41 -38.42
CA LEU A 110 33.35 37.28 -39.35
C LEU A 110 32.04 37.12 -38.57
N THR A 111 31.15 38.10 -38.75
CA THR A 111 29.77 38.15 -38.26
C THR A 111 28.90 37.08 -38.92
N LEU A 112 28.22 36.26 -38.11
CA LEU A 112 26.97 35.59 -38.49
C LEU A 112 25.96 35.68 -37.34
N HIS A 113 24.74 36.06 -37.70
CA HIS A 113 23.63 36.45 -36.84
C HIS A 113 22.98 35.20 -36.20
N PRO A 114 22.68 35.17 -34.89
CA PRO A 114 22.04 34.02 -34.26
C PRO A 114 20.52 34.16 -34.30
N SER A 115 19.89 33.52 -35.27
CA SER A 115 18.51 33.06 -35.15
C SER A 115 18.45 31.64 -35.67
N GLU A 116 17.88 30.75 -34.86
CA GLU A 116 17.68 29.32 -35.10
C GLU A 116 18.85 28.42 -34.71
N ILE A 117 18.82 27.94 -33.46
CA ILE A 117 18.88 26.52 -33.06
C ILE A 117 18.82 26.51 -31.52
N THR A 118 17.63 26.22 -30.98
CA THR A 118 17.33 25.47 -29.74
C THR A 118 15.92 25.82 -29.26
N SER A 119 14.93 25.11 -29.80
CA SER A 119 13.62 24.97 -29.15
C SER A 119 13.46 23.49 -28.76
N GLY A 120 13.37 23.24 -27.45
CA GLY A 120 13.10 21.90 -26.92
C GLY A 120 13.37 21.73 -25.43
N LEU A 121 12.36 22.05 -24.62
CA LEU A 121 12.10 21.55 -23.25
C LEU A 121 12.94 22.11 -22.08
N THR A 122 12.53 23.26 -21.53
CA THR A 122 12.53 23.47 -20.06
C THR A 122 11.27 24.25 -19.66
N SER A 123 10.63 23.82 -18.58
CA SER A 123 9.46 24.46 -17.95
C SER A 123 9.77 25.91 -17.59
N GLY A 124 8.95 26.87 -18.02
CA GLY A 124 9.11 28.32 -17.83
C GLY A 124 9.02 28.87 -16.39
N ILE A 125 9.43 28.09 -15.39
CA ILE A 125 9.58 28.50 -13.99
C ILE A 125 10.80 29.42 -13.78
N PRO A 126 11.98 29.18 -14.41
CA PRO A 126 13.14 30.07 -14.26
C PRO A 126 12.89 31.48 -14.82
N ALA A 127 12.13 31.59 -15.91
CA ALA A 127 11.81 32.88 -16.52
C ALA A 127 10.85 33.72 -15.66
N LYS A 128 9.87 33.09 -14.99
CA LYS A 128 8.97 33.77 -14.04
C LYS A 128 9.67 34.18 -12.75
N LEU A 129 10.64 33.38 -12.28
CA LEU A 129 11.48 33.75 -11.13
C LEU A 129 12.41 34.92 -11.48
N ALA A 130 13.01 34.93 -12.67
CA ALA A 130 13.81 36.06 -13.14
C ALA A 130 12.99 37.35 -13.32
N GLU A 131 11.72 37.24 -13.72
CA GLU A 131 10.81 38.39 -13.81
C GLU A 131 10.45 38.94 -12.42
N VAL A 132 10.24 38.06 -11.42
CA VAL A 132 9.99 38.45 -10.02
C VAL A 132 11.25 39.07 -9.38
N ASP A 133 12.42 38.49 -9.61
CA ASP A 133 13.71 39.02 -9.15
C ASP A 133 14.03 40.37 -9.79
N SER A 134 13.62 40.62 -11.04
CA SER A 134 13.77 41.92 -11.71
C SER A 134 12.84 43.02 -11.16
N ARG A 135 11.73 42.63 -10.49
CA ARG A 135 10.79 43.55 -9.82
C ARG A 135 11.17 43.82 -8.37
N MET A 136 12.05 42.99 -7.80
CA MET A 136 12.57 43.16 -6.44
C MET A 136 13.78 44.10 -6.49
N GLY A 137 13.55 45.39 -6.23
CA GLY A 137 14.65 46.34 -6.03
C GLY A 137 15.55 45.94 -4.85
N PRO A 138 16.82 46.39 -4.81
CA PRO A 138 17.71 46.09 -3.69
C PRO A 138 17.10 46.57 -2.38
N ILE A 139 17.14 45.72 -1.34
CA ILE A 139 16.66 46.03 0.01
C ILE A 139 17.35 47.32 0.48
N GLN A 140 16.60 48.42 0.52
CA GLN A 140 17.16 49.75 0.82
C GLN A 140 17.50 49.93 2.30
N ASP A 141 16.82 49.20 3.18
CA ASP A 141 17.08 49.21 4.62
C ASP A 141 17.33 47.79 5.15
N LYS A 142 18.50 47.24 4.79
CA LYS A 142 18.94 45.94 5.32
C LYS A 142 19.03 45.94 6.84
N ALA A 143 19.37 47.07 7.46
CA ALA A 143 19.57 47.17 8.90
C ALA A 143 18.25 47.17 9.67
N GLY A 144 17.23 47.88 9.18
CA GLY A 144 15.88 47.83 9.72
C GLY A 144 15.23 46.46 9.55
N LEU A 145 15.47 45.79 8.41
CA LEU A 145 14.95 44.45 8.15
C LEU A 145 15.63 43.39 9.04
N LEU A 146 16.95 43.50 9.25
CA LEU A 146 17.68 42.69 10.24
C LEU A 146 17.19 42.94 11.67
N ARG A 147 16.92 44.19 12.05
CA ARG A 147 16.35 44.52 13.36
C ARG A 147 14.96 43.94 13.57
N VAL A 148 14.08 44.01 12.58
CA VAL A 148 12.75 43.38 12.64
C VAL A 148 12.89 41.87 12.70
N PHE A 149 13.85 41.28 11.98
CA PHE A 149 14.14 39.86 12.05
C PHE A 149 14.69 39.44 13.42
N GLU A 150 15.53 40.24 14.05
CA GLU A 150 16.10 40.00 15.38
C GLU A 150 15.07 40.27 16.52
N GLU A 151 14.14 41.20 16.31
CA GLU A 151 13.03 41.50 17.22
C GLU A 151 11.92 40.42 17.14
N GLU A 152 11.60 39.90 15.96
CA GLU A 152 10.62 38.82 15.73
C GLU A 152 11.19 37.41 15.99
N PHE A 153 12.49 37.21 15.75
CA PHE A 153 13.19 35.92 15.93
C PHE A 153 14.48 36.10 16.76
N PRO A 154 14.38 36.24 18.09
CA PRO A 154 15.55 36.41 18.94
C PRO A 154 16.38 35.11 19.02
N VAL A 155 17.32 34.92 18.10
CA VAL A 155 18.29 33.83 18.15
C VAL A 155 19.45 34.24 19.04
N LYS A 156 19.55 33.65 20.24
CA LYS A 156 20.76 33.74 21.08
C LYS A 156 21.92 33.04 20.38
N THR A 157 22.76 33.80 19.69
CA THR A 157 24.04 33.34 19.13
C THR A 157 25.10 33.28 20.22
N SER A 158 24.98 32.31 21.12
CA SER A 158 26.10 31.78 21.88
C SER A 158 25.75 30.36 22.32
N ASN A 159 26.56 29.40 21.86
CA ASN A 159 26.41 27.94 21.97
C ASN A 159 25.63 27.26 20.83
N LEU A 160 26.22 27.25 19.63
CA LEU A 160 25.99 26.18 18.65
C LEU A 160 26.69 24.89 19.14
N THR A 161 26.14 24.29 20.19
CA THR A 161 26.22 22.85 20.42
C THR A 161 24.88 22.29 19.99
N LEU A 162 24.74 21.97 18.70
CA LEU A 162 23.57 21.26 18.20
C LEU A 162 23.58 19.88 18.84
N HIS A 163 22.78 19.71 19.88
CA HIS A 163 22.45 18.39 20.40
C HIS A 163 21.59 17.67 19.33
N PRO A 164 21.90 16.42 18.94
CA PRO A 164 21.16 15.68 17.91
C PRO A 164 19.65 15.52 18.16
N SER A 165 19.18 15.84 19.37
CA SER A 165 17.79 15.70 19.82
C SER A 165 16.85 16.83 19.40
N GLU A 166 17.35 17.99 18.94
CA GLU A 166 16.48 19.13 18.62
C GLU A 166 16.04 19.18 17.13
N ILE A 167 16.79 18.55 16.22
CA ILE A 167 16.43 18.42 14.79
C ILE A 167 15.35 17.33 14.58
N THR A 168 15.20 16.39 15.51
CA THR A 168 14.36 15.19 15.36
C THR A 168 12.89 15.38 15.74
N SER A 169 12.53 16.46 16.44
CA SER A 169 11.16 16.63 16.95
C SER A 169 10.11 16.83 15.83
N GLY A 170 10.50 17.39 14.69
CA GLY A 170 9.64 17.55 13.50
C GLY A 170 9.68 16.40 12.49
N LEU A 171 10.57 15.41 12.67
CA LEU A 171 10.80 14.31 11.71
C LEU A 171 10.21 12.96 12.17
N THR A 172 9.74 12.88 13.42
CA THR A 172 9.22 11.62 13.99
C THR A 172 7.70 11.68 14.13
N SER A 173 7.02 10.54 13.92
CA SER A 173 5.55 10.49 14.10
C SER A 173 5.12 10.58 15.58
N GLY A 174 6.04 10.28 16.51
CA GLY A 174 5.75 10.09 17.93
C GLY A 174 4.91 8.84 18.26
N ILE A 175 4.47 8.06 17.26
CA ILE A 175 3.68 6.84 17.48
C ILE A 175 4.44 5.80 18.31
N PRO A 176 5.72 5.48 18.04
CA PRO A 176 6.44 4.50 18.87
C PRO A 176 6.49 4.89 20.35
N ALA A 177 6.67 6.19 20.64
CA ALA A 177 6.66 6.71 22.01
C ALA A 177 5.27 6.61 22.67
N LYS A 178 4.20 6.95 21.94
CA LYS A 178 2.82 6.78 22.42
C LYS A 178 2.49 5.33 22.73
N LEU A 179 2.92 4.39 21.88
CA LEU A 179 2.73 2.96 22.14
C LEU A 179 3.51 2.50 23.37
N ALA A 180 4.74 2.98 23.57
CA ALA A 180 5.53 2.68 24.77
C ALA A 180 4.89 3.23 26.06
N GLU A 181 4.23 4.39 25.99
CA GLU A 181 3.46 4.93 27.12
C GLU A 181 2.26 4.01 27.46
N VAL A 182 1.50 3.57 26.45
CA VAL A 182 0.39 2.64 26.64
C VAL A 182 0.87 1.33 27.27
N ASP A 183 1.96 0.77 26.77
CA ASP A 183 2.59 -0.44 27.32
C ASP A 183 3.02 -0.26 28.78
N SER A 184 3.61 0.88 29.10
CA SER A 184 4.04 1.19 30.47
C SER A 184 2.86 1.24 31.44
N ARG A 185 1.70 1.77 31.01
CA ARG A 185 0.48 1.80 31.83
C ARG A 185 -0.17 0.44 32.02
N MET A 186 -0.08 -0.46 31.03
CA MET A 186 -0.67 -1.81 31.13
C MET A 186 0.09 -2.71 32.10
N GLY A 187 1.38 -2.44 32.32
CA GLY A 187 2.26 -3.28 33.12
C GLY A 187 2.59 -4.61 32.43
N PRO A 188 3.26 -5.54 33.14
CA PRO A 188 3.66 -6.82 32.57
C PRO A 188 2.54 -7.87 32.61
N ILE A 189 2.71 -8.92 31.80
CA ILE A 189 1.85 -10.10 31.75
C ILE A 189 1.97 -10.86 33.07
N GLN A 190 0.87 -10.88 33.83
CA GLN A 190 0.79 -11.56 35.12
C GLN A 190 0.50 -13.06 34.96
N ASP A 191 -0.50 -13.41 34.15
CA ASP A 191 -0.93 -14.80 33.94
C ASP A 191 -0.44 -15.36 32.60
N LYS A 192 0.84 -15.78 32.55
CA LYS A 192 1.43 -16.38 31.35
C LYS A 192 0.80 -17.74 30.99
N ALA A 193 0.37 -18.51 31.98
CA ALA A 193 -0.19 -19.85 31.76
C ALA A 193 -1.59 -19.78 31.14
N GLY A 194 -2.46 -18.91 31.69
CA GLY A 194 -3.77 -18.64 31.11
C GLY A 194 -3.66 -18.01 29.72
N LEU A 195 -2.69 -17.11 29.51
CA LEU A 195 -2.43 -16.52 28.21
C LEU A 195 -2.06 -17.58 27.16
N LEU A 196 -1.14 -18.50 27.49
CA LEU A 196 -0.76 -19.61 26.60
C LEU A 196 -1.96 -20.49 26.24
N ARG A 197 -2.84 -20.79 27.20
CA ARG A 197 -4.05 -21.58 26.95
C ARG A 197 -4.99 -20.86 25.98
N VAL A 198 -5.27 -19.57 26.21
CA VAL A 198 -6.18 -18.80 25.34
C VAL A 198 -5.57 -18.61 23.94
N PHE A 199 -4.26 -18.43 23.83
CA PHE A 199 -3.59 -18.38 22.54
C PHE A 199 -3.71 -19.71 21.79
N GLU A 200 -3.53 -20.85 22.45
CA GLU A 200 -3.69 -22.16 21.82
C GLU A 200 -5.15 -22.42 21.39
N GLU A 201 -6.13 -21.96 22.17
CA GLU A 201 -7.55 -22.02 21.80
C GLU A 201 -7.87 -21.18 20.55
N GLU A 202 -7.37 -19.94 20.49
CA GLU A 202 -7.68 -19.01 19.39
C GLU A 202 -6.77 -19.23 18.16
N PHE A 203 -5.55 -19.71 18.37
CA PHE A 203 -4.53 -19.98 17.35
C PHE A 203 -3.87 -21.34 17.61
N PRO A 204 -4.55 -22.44 17.23
CA PRO A 204 -4.04 -23.80 17.45
C PRO A 204 -2.64 -24.00 16.85
N GLY A 205 -1.74 -24.64 17.61
CA GLY A 205 -0.35 -24.89 17.24
C GLY A 205 0.63 -23.76 17.58
N SER A 206 0.15 -22.63 18.13
CA SER A 206 1.00 -21.46 18.43
C SER A 206 1.73 -21.56 19.78
N GLY A 207 1.32 -22.47 20.69
CA GLY A 207 1.77 -22.50 22.07
C GLY A 207 3.28 -22.64 22.28
N VAL A 208 3.97 -23.46 21.47
CA VAL A 208 5.43 -23.66 21.59
C VAL A 208 6.20 -22.38 21.26
N GLN A 209 5.85 -21.75 20.13
CA GLN A 209 6.51 -20.53 19.67
C GLN A 209 6.24 -19.36 20.64
N LEU A 210 5.00 -19.24 21.11
CA LEU A 210 4.63 -18.23 22.08
C LEU A 210 5.30 -18.43 23.44
N SER A 211 5.40 -19.68 23.92
CA SER A 211 6.10 -20.00 25.17
C SER A 211 7.57 -19.55 25.12
N ASN A 212 8.25 -19.78 24.00
CA ASN A 212 9.61 -19.30 23.81
C ASN A 212 9.69 -17.77 23.78
N ARG A 213 8.71 -17.09 23.17
CA ARG A 213 8.65 -15.62 23.19
C ARG A 213 8.43 -15.07 24.59
N LEU A 214 7.53 -15.66 25.38
CA LEU A 214 7.21 -15.24 26.76
C LEU A 214 8.36 -15.46 27.76
N LYS A 215 9.42 -16.19 27.38
CA LYS A 215 10.68 -16.25 28.15
C LYS A 215 11.55 -15.01 27.94
N GLN A 216 11.36 -14.29 26.84
CA GLN A 216 12.20 -13.16 26.43
C GLN A 216 11.53 -11.80 26.69
N THR A 217 10.20 -11.78 26.79
CA THR A 217 9.40 -10.58 27.05
C THR A 217 8.27 -10.90 28.03
N ASP A 218 7.88 -9.90 28.80
CA ASP A 218 6.69 -9.87 29.65
C ASP A 218 5.60 -8.95 29.10
N GLN A 219 5.77 -8.43 27.89
CA GLN A 219 4.77 -7.67 27.15
C GLN A 219 4.66 -8.14 25.70
N LEU A 220 3.46 -8.08 25.14
CA LEU A 220 3.18 -8.48 23.77
C LEU A 220 2.40 -7.39 23.04
N ARG A 221 2.92 -6.96 21.89
CA ARG A 221 2.14 -6.21 20.90
C ARG A 221 1.66 -7.16 19.81
N CYS A 222 0.34 -7.32 19.71
CA CYS A 222 -0.34 -8.10 18.68
C CYS A 222 -0.87 -7.17 17.61
N LEU A 223 -0.36 -7.28 16.38
CA LEU A 223 -0.72 -6.41 15.27
C LEU A 223 -1.53 -7.15 14.21
N TRP A 224 -2.68 -6.59 13.86
CA TRP A 224 -3.50 -6.98 12.72
C TRP A 224 -3.75 -5.78 11.81
N SER A 225 -3.71 -5.97 10.49
CA SER A 225 -3.93 -4.89 9.53
C SER A 225 -5.10 -5.15 8.59
N ILE A 226 -5.86 -4.08 8.33
CA ILE A 226 -6.99 -4.04 7.40
C ILE A 226 -6.79 -2.92 6.38
N THR A 227 -7.01 -3.21 5.10
CA THR A 227 -6.95 -2.21 4.03
C THR A 227 -8.38 -1.73 3.72
N PRO A 228 -8.71 -0.43 3.87
CA PRO A 228 -10.07 0.08 3.74
C PRO A 228 -10.54 0.27 2.29
N VAL A 229 -10.46 -0.80 1.46
CA VAL A 229 -10.88 -0.78 0.04
C VAL A 229 -12.40 -0.73 -0.13
N GLY A 230 -13.15 -1.28 0.82
CA GLY A 230 -14.61 -1.34 0.82
C GLY A 230 -15.17 -1.30 2.25
N LEU A 231 -16.44 -1.67 2.41
CA LEU A 231 -17.06 -1.71 3.73
C LEU A 231 -16.50 -2.88 4.59
N PRO A 232 -16.17 -2.65 5.87
CA PRO A 232 -15.88 -3.74 6.80
C PRO A 232 -17.06 -4.71 6.89
N HIS A 233 -16.78 -6.00 6.66
CA HIS A 233 -17.77 -7.08 6.67
C HIS A 233 -17.61 -8.06 7.84
N LEU A 234 -18.60 -8.96 8.00
CA LEU A 234 -18.71 -9.94 9.08
C LEU A 234 -17.45 -10.80 9.25
N GLY A 235 -16.78 -11.16 8.15
CA GLY A 235 -15.50 -11.89 8.21
C GLY A 235 -14.41 -11.23 9.07
N HIS A 236 -14.40 -9.89 9.20
CA HIS A 236 -13.45 -9.19 10.08
C HIS A 236 -13.73 -9.39 11.57
N SER A 237 -14.94 -9.83 11.94
CA SER A 237 -15.25 -10.16 13.34
C SER A 237 -14.46 -11.37 13.84
N ILE A 238 -14.01 -12.27 12.96
CA ILE A 238 -13.20 -13.44 13.34
C ILE A 238 -11.88 -12.98 13.99
N PRO A 239 -10.95 -12.30 13.29
CA PRO A 239 -9.69 -11.87 13.90
C PRO A 239 -9.92 -10.91 15.07
N ILE A 240 -10.88 -9.99 14.96
CA ILE A 240 -11.16 -9.01 16.01
C ILE A 240 -11.66 -9.68 17.30
N ARG A 241 -12.47 -10.73 17.21
CA ARG A 241 -12.87 -11.55 18.37
C ARG A 241 -11.70 -12.22 19.06
N ARG A 242 -10.80 -12.84 18.28
CA ARG A 242 -9.61 -13.50 18.83
C ARG A 242 -8.76 -12.50 19.60
N LEU A 243 -8.50 -11.35 18.99
CA LEU A 243 -7.74 -10.26 19.60
C LEU A 243 -8.44 -9.65 20.83
N ALA A 244 -9.77 -9.49 20.78
CA ALA A 244 -10.56 -9.02 21.92
C ALA A 244 -10.43 -9.96 23.13
N ARG A 245 -10.39 -11.28 22.91
CA ARG A 245 -10.13 -12.27 23.97
C ARG A 245 -8.71 -12.15 24.53
N LEU A 246 -7.70 -11.96 23.67
CA LEU A 246 -6.32 -11.74 24.12
C LEU A 246 -6.15 -10.46 24.95
N SER A 247 -6.90 -9.41 24.63
CA SER A 247 -6.90 -8.14 25.37
C SER A 247 -7.42 -8.25 26.82
N GLN A 248 -7.82 -9.44 27.27
CA GLN A 248 -8.20 -9.66 28.67
C GLN A 248 -6.99 -9.82 29.60
N PHE A 249 -5.81 -10.14 29.07
CA PHE A 249 -4.59 -10.33 29.85
C PHE A 249 -3.79 -9.04 29.91
N SER A 250 -3.36 -8.59 31.08
CA SER A 250 -2.50 -7.39 31.19
C SER A 250 -1.20 -7.57 30.40
N GLY A 251 -0.62 -6.48 29.91
CA GLY A 251 0.61 -6.52 29.11
C GLY A 251 0.43 -7.08 27.68
N VAL A 252 -0.82 -7.28 27.22
CA VAL A 252 -1.12 -7.71 25.83
C VAL A 252 -1.81 -6.57 25.08
N HIS A 253 -1.00 -5.79 24.37
CA HIS A 253 -1.45 -4.67 23.56
C HIS A 253 -1.96 -5.14 22.19
N ILE A 254 -3.23 -4.91 21.91
CA ILE A 254 -3.82 -5.10 20.58
C ILE A 254 -3.68 -3.82 19.76
N ILE A 255 -2.97 -3.92 18.64
CA ILE A 255 -2.82 -2.84 17.68
C ILE A 255 -3.54 -3.24 16.39
N VAL A 256 -4.46 -2.40 15.94
CA VAL A 256 -5.10 -2.54 14.63
C VAL A 256 -4.66 -1.42 13.72
N LEU A 257 -3.96 -1.76 12.64
CA LEU A 257 -3.56 -0.83 11.61
C LEU A 257 -4.60 -0.80 10.48
N VAL A 258 -5.30 0.32 10.34
CA VAL A 258 -6.07 0.63 9.13
C VAL A 258 -5.10 1.19 8.10
N ASN A 259 -4.66 0.33 7.19
CA ASN A 259 -3.65 0.64 6.17
C ASN A 259 -4.29 1.42 5.00
N ASP A 260 -4.70 2.65 5.29
CA ASP A 260 -5.35 3.58 4.36
C ASP A 260 -4.41 4.06 3.24
N VAL A 261 -3.15 4.33 3.53
CA VAL A 261 -2.12 4.62 2.49
C VAL A 261 -1.95 3.40 1.58
N GLY A 262 -1.89 2.19 2.14
CA GLY A 262 -1.85 0.95 1.36
C GLY A 262 -3.06 0.74 0.46
N ALA A 263 -4.24 1.28 0.82
CA ALA A 263 -5.42 1.24 -0.05
C ALA A 263 -5.21 2.10 -1.33
N HIS A 264 -4.51 3.23 -1.20
CA HIS A 264 -4.11 4.04 -2.33
C HIS A 264 -3.03 3.37 -3.18
N LEU A 265 -2.00 2.81 -2.56
CA LEU A 265 -0.91 2.11 -3.27
C LEU A 265 -1.43 0.95 -4.11
N ARG A 266 -2.52 0.30 -3.68
CA ARG A 266 -3.23 -0.74 -4.45
C ARG A 266 -4.12 -0.22 -5.58
N SER A 267 -4.08 1.09 -5.87
CA SER A 267 -4.98 1.77 -6.83
C SER A 267 -6.46 1.56 -6.54
N SER A 268 -6.82 1.25 -5.29
CA SER A 268 -8.20 0.94 -4.88
C SER A 268 -8.95 2.17 -4.37
N VAL A 269 -8.23 3.18 -3.89
CA VAL A 269 -8.78 4.39 -3.27
C VAL A 269 -7.99 5.62 -3.77
N SER A 270 -8.67 6.69 -4.17
CA SER A 270 -8.02 7.95 -4.54
C SER A 270 -7.39 8.61 -3.30
N TRP A 271 -6.35 9.43 -3.50
CA TRP A 271 -5.64 10.07 -2.38
C TRP A 271 -6.57 10.88 -1.47
N ASP A 272 -7.50 11.64 -2.06
CA ASP A 272 -8.49 12.45 -1.31
C ASP A 272 -9.41 11.61 -0.41
N LEU A 273 -9.59 10.33 -0.72
CA LEU A 273 -10.42 9.39 0.02
C LEU A 273 -9.63 8.52 1.01
N VAL A 274 -8.30 8.58 1.04
CA VAL A 274 -7.45 7.80 1.96
C VAL A 274 -7.89 8.01 3.40
N ARG A 275 -7.89 9.26 3.86
CA ARG A 275 -8.24 9.59 5.25
C ARG A 275 -9.72 9.36 5.55
N PRO A 276 -10.70 9.81 4.74
CA PRO A 276 -12.11 9.50 4.97
C PRO A 276 -12.41 7.98 5.07
N ARG A 277 -11.81 7.17 4.19
CA ARG A 277 -11.93 5.70 4.22
C ARG A 277 -11.30 5.10 5.47
N GLY A 278 -10.11 5.57 5.82
CA GLY A 278 -9.39 5.18 7.02
C GLY A 278 -10.23 5.45 8.27
N GLU A 279 -10.77 6.65 8.40
CA GLU A 279 -11.56 7.10 9.55
C GLU A 279 -12.87 6.30 9.72
N PHE A 280 -13.60 6.07 8.63
CA PHE A 280 -14.79 5.23 8.66
C PHE A 280 -14.45 3.80 9.10
N CYS A 281 -13.40 3.22 8.53
CA CYS A 281 -12.95 1.86 8.87
C CYS A 281 -12.50 1.77 10.34
N ARG A 282 -11.67 2.71 10.81
CA ARG A 282 -11.23 2.81 12.21
C ARG A 282 -12.40 2.86 13.17
N THR A 283 -13.40 3.69 12.86
CA THR A 283 -14.61 3.83 13.69
C THR A 283 -15.36 2.50 13.80
N VAL A 284 -15.61 1.84 12.67
CA VAL A 284 -16.35 0.57 12.65
C VAL A 284 -15.57 -0.56 13.32
N ILE A 285 -14.25 -0.66 13.10
CA ILE A 285 -13.41 -1.70 13.69
C ILE A 285 -13.21 -1.50 15.19
N THR A 286 -13.08 -0.26 15.66
CA THR A 286 -13.02 0.06 17.10
C THR A 286 -14.32 -0.31 17.80
N ALA A 287 -15.47 0.03 17.19
CA ALA A 287 -16.77 -0.36 17.72
C ALA A 287 -16.95 -1.89 17.71
N LEU A 288 -16.45 -2.58 16.68
CA LEU A 288 -16.46 -4.04 16.60
C LEU A 288 -15.61 -4.68 17.70
N PHE A 289 -14.38 -4.20 17.92
CA PHE A 289 -13.51 -4.71 18.98
C PHE A 289 -14.18 -4.62 20.36
N THR A 290 -14.79 -3.47 20.65
CA THR A 290 -15.57 -3.26 21.88
C THR A 290 -16.80 -4.15 21.94
N ALA A 291 -17.52 -4.32 20.82
CA ALA A 291 -18.68 -5.20 20.72
C ALA A 291 -18.32 -6.69 20.89
N MET A 292 -17.08 -7.10 20.63
CA MET A 292 -16.56 -8.44 20.92
C MET A 292 -16.01 -8.58 22.35
N GLY A 293 -16.24 -7.58 23.22
CA GLY A 293 -15.81 -7.60 24.63
C GLY A 293 -14.34 -7.24 24.84
N GLY A 294 -13.70 -6.62 23.86
CA GLY A 294 -12.30 -6.18 23.98
C GLY A 294 -12.11 -5.07 25.02
N ARG A 295 -10.94 -5.07 25.68
CA ARG A 295 -10.61 -4.06 26.69
C ARG A 295 -9.95 -2.85 26.05
N GLU A 296 -10.62 -1.71 26.04
CA GLU A 296 -10.13 -0.46 25.43
C GLU A 296 -8.76 -0.01 25.95
N ALA A 297 -8.48 -0.24 27.23
CA ALA A 297 -7.18 0.10 27.82
C ALA A 297 -5.98 -0.64 27.18
N GLN A 298 -6.24 -1.74 26.46
CA GLN A 298 -5.24 -2.54 25.76
C GLN A 298 -5.36 -2.46 24.24
N PHE A 299 -6.10 -1.48 23.71
CA PHE A 299 -6.41 -1.40 22.29
C PHE A 299 -6.00 -0.05 21.70
N THR A 300 -5.26 -0.10 20.59
CA THR A 300 -4.94 1.08 19.79
C THR A 300 -5.28 0.81 18.33
N CYS A 301 -6.08 1.69 17.71
CA CYS A 301 -6.37 1.62 16.28
C CYS A 301 -5.75 2.83 15.56
N LEU A 302 -4.80 2.55 14.67
CA LEU A 302 -4.00 3.56 13.96
C LEU A 302 -4.37 3.62 12.49
N LEU A 303 -4.22 4.79 11.87
CA LEU A 303 -4.22 4.93 10.43
C LEU A 303 -2.78 4.91 9.90
N GLY A 304 -2.54 4.30 8.74
CA GLY A 304 -1.23 4.36 8.09
C GLY A 304 -0.79 5.81 7.81
N SER A 305 -1.74 6.66 7.42
CA SER A 305 -1.52 8.09 7.19
C SER A 305 -1.08 8.88 8.42
N GLU A 306 -1.16 8.32 9.64
CA GLU A 306 -0.68 8.97 10.87
C GLU A 306 0.84 8.87 11.05
N PHE A 307 1.53 7.92 10.40
CA PHE A 307 2.97 7.71 10.63
C PHE A 307 3.78 7.27 9.41
N GLN A 308 3.18 6.68 8.38
CA GLN A 308 3.94 6.10 7.26
C GLN A 308 4.63 7.14 6.36
N MET A 309 4.34 8.43 6.55
CA MET A 309 5.01 9.55 5.86
C MET A 309 6.02 10.27 6.77
N ALA A 310 6.16 9.85 8.03
CA ALA A 310 7.12 10.45 8.95
C ALA A 310 8.55 10.10 8.53
N GLY A 311 9.49 11.01 8.78
CA GLY A 311 10.88 10.88 8.34
C GLY A 311 11.57 9.66 8.93
N ASP A 312 11.31 9.35 10.20
CA ASP A 312 11.83 8.15 10.88
C ASP A 312 11.32 6.84 10.26
N TYR A 313 10.03 6.75 9.94
CA TYR A 313 9.47 5.62 9.21
C TYR A 313 10.05 5.50 7.79
N MET A 314 10.09 6.60 7.04
CA MET A 314 10.55 6.61 5.65
C MET A 314 12.04 6.28 5.52
N LEU A 315 12.87 6.66 6.48
CA LEU A 315 14.28 6.27 6.50
C LEU A 315 14.44 4.75 6.67
N GLU A 316 13.67 4.11 7.54
CA GLU A 316 13.65 2.65 7.67
C GLU A 316 13.14 1.97 6.38
N PHE A 317 12.12 2.55 5.76
CA PHE A 317 11.64 2.09 4.46
C PHE A 317 12.72 2.19 3.37
N TYR A 318 13.43 3.32 3.26
CA TYR A 318 14.51 3.49 2.28
C TYR A 318 15.68 2.54 2.52
N ARG A 319 16.04 2.29 3.78
CA ARG A 319 17.04 1.28 4.14
C ARG A 319 16.63 -0.10 3.64
N LEU A 320 15.39 -0.51 3.91
CA LEU A 320 14.88 -1.82 3.50
C LEU A 320 14.86 -1.97 1.97
N VAL A 321 14.24 -1.04 1.24
CA VAL A 321 14.09 -1.16 -0.22
C VAL A 321 15.43 -1.08 -0.98
N SER A 322 16.50 -0.60 -0.35
CA SER A 322 17.85 -0.65 -0.92
C SER A 322 18.48 -2.06 -0.90
N LEU A 323 17.89 -2.99 -0.14
CA LEU A 323 18.39 -4.36 0.07
C LEU A 323 17.50 -5.43 -0.56
N VAL A 324 16.20 -5.15 -0.70
CA VAL A 324 15.20 -6.12 -1.17
C VAL A 324 15.19 -6.15 -2.70
N SER A 325 15.22 -7.36 -3.28
CA SER A 325 15.06 -7.54 -4.72
C SER A 325 13.60 -7.39 -5.18
N GLU A 326 13.37 -6.97 -6.42
CA GLU A 326 12.04 -6.92 -7.02
C GLU A 326 11.33 -8.28 -7.00
N LEU A 327 12.09 -9.37 -7.18
CA LEU A 327 11.59 -10.74 -7.16
C LEU A 327 11.05 -11.12 -5.79
N ASP A 328 11.77 -10.80 -4.71
CA ASP A 328 11.30 -11.08 -3.35
C ASP A 328 10.05 -10.26 -3.00
N CYS A 329 10.00 -9.00 -3.44
CA CYS A 329 8.80 -8.17 -3.35
C CYS A 329 7.61 -8.83 -4.07
N ALA A 330 7.82 -9.33 -5.29
CA ALA A 330 6.77 -10.01 -6.04
C ALA A 330 6.24 -11.25 -5.28
N PHE A 331 7.13 -12.12 -4.77
CA PHE A 331 6.75 -13.29 -3.98
C PHE A 331 6.06 -12.96 -2.65
N GLY A 332 6.51 -11.90 -1.98
CA GLY A 332 5.91 -11.44 -0.72
C GLY A 332 4.55 -10.75 -0.91
N SER A 333 4.24 -10.29 -2.12
CA SER A 333 3.02 -9.55 -2.43
C SER A 333 1.83 -10.46 -2.77
N ASP A 334 0.64 -9.88 -2.85
CA ASP A 334 -0.56 -10.54 -3.35
C ASP A 334 -0.58 -10.61 -4.91
N CYS A 335 0.57 -10.44 -5.60
CA CYS A 335 0.64 -10.38 -7.06
C CYS A 335 0.57 -11.78 -7.73
N PRO A 336 -0.28 -11.96 -8.76
CA PRO A 336 -0.37 -13.18 -9.57
C PRO A 336 0.94 -13.75 -10.13
N MET A 337 1.99 -12.94 -10.34
CA MET A 337 3.29 -13.44 -10.83
C MET A 337 3.90 -14.48 -9.88
N ALA A 338 3.56 -14.45 -8.59
CA ALA A 338 4.05 -15.41 -7.60
C ALA A 338 3.48 -16.83 -7.78
N GLU A 339 2.40 -17.00 -8.55
CA GLU A 339 1.77 -18.31 -8.78
C GLU A 339 2.27 -19.01 -10.07
N SER A 340 3.03 -18.31 -10.93
CA SER A 340 3.45 -18.82 -12.24
C SER A 340 4.96 -19.02 -12.40
N VAL A 341 5.76 -18.85 -11.34
CA VAL A 341 7.21 -19.09 -11.41
C VAL A 341 7.51 -20.47 -10.85
N ASP A 342 7.49 -21.48 -11.73
CA ASP A 342 8.32 -22.66 -11.56
C ASP A 342 9.79 -22.19 -11.49
N GLU A 343 10.60 -22.76 -10.60
CA GLU A 343 12.00 -22.39 -10.30
C GLU A 343 12.99 -22.49 -11.50
N SER A 344 12.52 -22.66 -12.74
CA SER A 344 13.34 -23.00 -13.90
C SER A 344 13.32 -22.01 -15.08
N VAL A 345 12.68 -20.83 -14.99
CA VAL A 345 12.62 -19.90 -16.14
C VAL A 345 13.43 -18.61 -15.90
N THR A 346 14.46 -18.40 -16.71
CA THR A 346 15.26 -17.16 -16.78
C THR A 346 14.53 -16.05 -17.54
N VAL A 347 14.68 -14.80 -17.09
CA VAL A 347 13.97 -13.57 -17.52
C VAL A 347 14.19 -13.17 -19.00
N ALA A 348 14.92 -13.96 -19.80
CA ALA A 348 15.32 -13.60 -21.16
C ALA A 348 14.29 -13.90 -22.27
N ASP A 349 13.21 -14.65 -22.00
CA ASP A 349 12.37 -15.24 -23.06
C ASP A 349 10.91 -14.73 -23.16
N LEU A 350 10.58 -13.55 -22.63
CA LEU A 350 9.22 -13.00 -22.80
C LEU A 350 9.11 -12.17 -24.10
N PRO A 351 8.24 -12.54 -25.06
CA PRO A 351 8.06 -11.81 -26.30
C PRO A 351 7.22 -10.54 -26.10
N ASP A 352 7.67 -9.47 -26.77
CA ASP A 352 7.04 -8.15 -26.82
C ASP A 352 5.82 -8.14 -27.76
N ASP A 353 4.86 -7.26 -27.47
CA ASP A 353 3.66 -6.95 -28.26
C ASP A 353 2.51 -7.97 -28.35
N SER A 354 1.53 -7.86 -27.43
CA SER A 354 0.09 -7.87 -27.81
C SER A 354 -0.80 -7.16 -26.78
N MET A 355 -1.65 -6.25 -27.28
CA MET A 355 -2.63 -5.51 -26.50
C MET A 355 -3.84 -6.37 -26.11
N HIS A 356 -4.24 -6.24 -24.84
CA HIS A 356 -5.54 -6.59 -24.25
C HIS A 356 -5.94 -8.07 -24.20
N THR A 357 -5.22 -8.86 -23.39
CA THR A 357 -5.76 -9.73 -22.32
C THR A 357 -4.58 -10.38 -21.59
N GLY A 358 -4.41 -10.12 -20.28
CA GLY A 358 -3.61 -10.99 -19.40
C GLY A 358 -2.09 -10.79 -19.32
N SER A 359 -1.58 -9.55 -19.17
CA SER A 359 -0.21 -9.31 -18.70
C SER A 359 -0.24 -8.47 -17.41
N GLY A 360 0.12 -9.10 -16.28
CA GLY A 360 0.05 -8.54 -14.94
C GLY A 360 1.08 -7.43 -14.69
N ARG A 361 0.78 -6.21 -15.15
CA ARG A 361 1.53 -5.00 -14.75
C ARG A 361 0.97 -4.47 -13.44
N PHE A 362 1.74 -4.61 -12.37
CA PHE A 362 1.45 -4.02 -11.05
C PHE A 362 2.08 -2.63 -10.96
N SER A 363 1.50 -1.75 -10.16
CA SER A 363 2.18 -0.48 -9.85
C SER A 363 3.40 -0.74 -8.97
N LEU A 364 4.41 0.14 -9.03
CA LEU A 364 5.55 0.08 -8.10
C LEU A 364 5.07 0.13 -6.63
N GLY A 365 4.00 0.89 -6.35
CA GLY A 365 3.37 0.93 -5.03
C GLY A 365 2.84 -0.44 -4.58
N GLN A 366 2.21 -1.21 -5.47
CA GLN A 366 1.76 -2.58 -5.17
C GLN A 366 2.93 -3.54 -4.94
N LEU A 367 3.99 -3.42 -5.74
CA LEU A 367 5.19 -4.24 -5.61
C LEU A 367 5.88 -4.05 -4.26
N LEU A 368 5.95 -2.81 -3.76
CA LEU A 368 6.63 -2.46 -2.50
C LEU A 368 5.78 -2.69 -1.24
N MET A 369 4.55 -3.18 -1.36
CA MET A 369 3.68 -3.43 -0.20
C MET A 369 4.31 -4.36 0.86
N PRO A 370 5.03 -5.45 0.53
CA PRO A 370 5.70 -6.28 1.53
C PRO A 370 6.73 -5.50 2.35
N CYS A 371 7.43 -4.55 1.73
CA CYS A 371 8.35 -3.66 2.43
C CYS A 371 7.62 -2.76 3.42
N THR A 372 6.49 -2.15 3.02
CA THR A 372 5.68 -1.35 3.95
C THR A 372 5.14 -2.18 5.11
N ASP A 373 4.67 -3.40 4.84
CA ASP A 373 4.13 -4.31 5.86
C ASP A 373 5.19 -4.70 6.89
N LEU A 374 6.44 -4.90 6.45
CA LEU A 374 7.60 -5.22 7.30
C LEU A 374 8.06 -4.00 8.12
N VAL A 375 8.15 -2.81 7.52
CA VAL A 375 8.47 -1.59 8.27
C VAL A 375 7.38 -1.30 9.30
N ASP A 376 6.09 -1.43 8.96
CA ASP A 376 4.98 -1.34 9.91
C ASP A 376 5.18 -2.31 11.09
N THR A 377 5.77 -3.49 10.85
CA THR A 377 5.99 -4.51 11.89
C THR A 377 7.02 -4.03 12.89
N ALA A 378 8.17 -3.61 12.38
CA ALA A 378 9.27 -3.16 13.18
C ALA A 378 8.94 -1.84 13.89
N TYR A 379 8.37 -0.87 13.15
CA TYR A 379 8.05 0.47 13.63
C TYR A 379 7.01 0.47 14.75
N LEU A 380 5.98 -0.39 14.65
CA LEU A 380 4.97 -0.54 15.69
C LEU A 380 5.40 -1.51 16.82
N GLY A 381 6.59 -2.10 16.72
CA GLY A 381 7.14 -3.03 17.72
C GLY A 381 6.32 -4.32 17.86
N ALA A 382 5.69 -4.78 16.76
CA ALA A 382 4.81 -5.94 16.81
C ALA A 382 5.60 -7.22 17.05
N ILE A 383 5.21 -7.96 18.09
CA ILE A 383 5.80 -9.26 18.46
C ILE A 383 4.97 -10.40 17.86
N VAL A 384 3.67 -10.19 17.72
CA VAL A 384 2.74 -11.12 17.09
C VAL A 384 2.07 -10.41 15.92
N ARG A 385 2.06 -11.04 14.75
CA ARG A 385 1.39 -10.57 13.54
C ARG A 385 0.28 -11.54 13.18
N VAL A 386 -0.95 -11.04 13.14
CA VAL A 386 -2.13 -11.83 12.77
C VAL A 386 -2.57 -11.49 11.35
N SER A 387 -2.83 -12.49 10.50
CA SER A 387 -3.35 -12.28 9.14
C SER A 387 -4.07 -13.52 8.58
N SER A 388 -4.47 -13.50 7.30
CA SER A 388 -4.91 -14.73 6.63
C SER A 388 -3.77 -15.74 6.49
N PRO A 389 -4.05 -17.05 6.27
CA PRO A 389 -3.01 -18.08 6.20
C PRO A 389 -1.97 -17.79 5.13
N GLU A 390 -2.42 -17.44 3.92
CA GLU A 390 -1.52 -17.14 2.80
C GLU A 390 -0.67 -15.89 3.05
N ARG A 391 -1.26 -14.84 3.64
CA ARG A 391 -0.53 -13.63 3.99
C ARG A 391 0.46 -13.86 5.13
N ALA A 392 0.09 -14.67 6.13
CA ALA A 392 0.97 -15.02 7.24
C ALA A 392 2.19 -15.80 6.73
N ARG A 393 1.98 -16.76 5.82
CA ARG A 393 3.03 -17.53 5.17
C ARG A 393 3.97 -16.63 4.36
N LYS A 394 3.43 -15.81 3.46
CA LYS A 394 4.21 -14.86 2.64
C LYS A 394 5.02 -13.89 3.49
N ARG A 395 4.40 -13.27 4.49
CA ARG A 395 5.08 -12.36 5.44
C ARG A 395 6.16 -13.10 6.22
N SER A 396 5.90 -14.31 6.73
CA SER A 396 6.90 -15.07 7.46
C SER A 396 8.14 -15.35 6.62
N MET A 397 7.98 -15.73 5.35
CA MET A 397 9.12 -15.97 4.46
C MET A 397 9.89 -14.68 4.15
N PHE A 398 9.17 -13.61 3.82
CA PHE A 398 9.76 -12.32 3.49
C PHE A 398 10.50 -11.71 4.70
N ASP A 399 9.85 -11.65 5.85
CA ASP A 399 10.39 -11.04 7.05
C ASP A 399 11.57 -11.86 7.60
N GLN A 400 11.56 -13.20 7.52
CA GLN A 400 12.73 -14.02 7.91
C GLN A 400 14.01 -13.63 7.14
N LYS A 401 13.89 -13.19 5.89
CA LYS A 401 15.02 -12.77 5.06
C LYS A 401 15.54 -11.38 5.41
N TYR A 402 14.64 -10.47 5.80
CA TYR A 402 14.95 -9.04 5.87
C TYR A 402 14.82 -8.39 7.25
N PHE A 403 14.19 -9.03 8.23
CA PHE A 403 13.94 -8.44 9.55
C PHE A 403 15.24 -8.13 10.32
N THR A 404 16.33 -8.84 10.03
CA THR A 404 17.66 -8.61 10.65
C THR A 404 18.27 -7.25 10.31
N THR A 405 17.74 -6.56 9.30
CA THR A 405 18.17 -5.22 8.89
C THR A 405 17.70 -4.12 9.86
N PHE A 406 16.66 -4.40 10.64
CA PHE A 406 16.14 -3.47 11.63
C PHE A 406 16.93 -3.54 12.94
N THR A 407 16.90 -2.43 13.68
CA THR A 407 17.50 -2.35 15.03
C THR A 407 16.94 -3.43 15.96
N THR A 408 15.65 -3.73 15.82
CA THR A 408 14.96 -4.81 16.53
C THR A 408 15.28 -6.14 15.85
N LYS A 409 16.08 -7.00 16.49
CA LYS A 409 16.55 -8.26 15.87
C LYS A 409 15.62 -9.46 16.06
N THR A 410 14.44 -9.24 16.64
CA THR A 410 13.56 -10.31 17.07
C THR A 410 12.37 -10.46 16.11
N VAL A 411 12.45 -11.47 15.24
CA VAL A 411 11.40 -11.76 14.24
C VAL A 411 10.04 -12.02 14.94
N PRO A 412 8.94 -11.44 14.47
CA PRO A 412 7.61 -11.67 15.03
C PRO A 412 7.12 -13.11 14.84
N LEU A 413 6.11 -13.47 15.64
CA LEU A 413 5.31 -14.67 15.43
C LEU A 413 4.18 -14.39 14.47
N TYR A 414 4.10 -15.11 13.36
CA TYR A 414 3.01 -14.99 12.39
C TYR A 414 1.93 -16.02 12.72
N LEU A 415 0.75 -15.52 13.07
CA LEU A 415 -0.43 -16.33 13.37
C LEU A 415 -1.50 -16.07 12.32
N ASP A 416 -2.28 -17.10 12.01
CA ASP A 416 -3.32 -17.00 11.01
C ASP A 416 -4.74 -17.07 11.59
N HIS A 417 -5.70 -16.60 10.81
CA HIS A 417 -7.11 -16.80 11.10
C HIS A 417 -7.85 -17.25 9.86
N VAL A 418 -8.92 -18.01 10.07
CA VAL A 418 -9.79 -18.46 8.97
C VAL A 418 -10.46 -17.25 8.32
N LEU A 419 -10.61 -17.31 6.99
CA LEU A 419 -11.38 -16.35 6.22
C LEU A 419 -12.80 -16.87 6.06
N LEU A 420 -13.78 -16.05 6.42
CA LEU A 420 -15.19 -16.38 6.18
C LEU A 420 -15.44 -16.41 4.67
N PRO A 421 -16.08 -17.45 4.11
CA PRO A 421 -16.33 -17.54 2.68
C PRO A 421 -17.36 -16.52 2.19
N SER A 422 -17.33 -16.24 0.90
CA SER A 422 -18.36 -15.50 0.17
C SER A 422 -19.72 -16.17 0.32
N LEU A 423 -20.79 -15.37 0.36
CA LEU A 423 -22.15 -15.91 0.39
C LEU A 423 -22.54 -16.63 -0.90
N GLN A 424 -21.83 -16.39 -2.01
CA GLN A 424 -22.08 -17.02 -3.30
C GLN A 424 -20.87 -17.85 -3.76
N ILE A 425 -21.14 -18.85 -4.59
CA ILE A 425 -20.12 -19.72 -5.18
C ILE A 425 -19.76 -19.26 -6.60
N ASP A 426 -18.56 -19.61 -7.06
CA ASP A 426 -18.12 -19.28 -8.40
C ASP A 426 -18.66 -20.30 -9.41
N THR A 427 -19.68 -19.92 -10.18
CA THR A 427 -20.28 -20.78 -11.21
C THR A 427 -19.49 -20.83 -12.51
N ARG A 428 -18.48 -19.97 -12.67
CA ARG A 428 -17.70 -19.83 -13.93
C ARG A 428 -16.64 -20.92 -14.15
N GLY A 429 -16.29 -21.71 -13.13
CA GLY A 429 -15.32 -22.82 -13.23
C GLY A 429 -15.92 -24.18 -13.61
N ALA A 430 -17.25 -24.28 -13.78
CA ALA A 430 -17.96 -25.54 -13.99
C ALA A 430 -17.88 -26.10 -15.43
N SER A 431 -16.93 -25.64 -16.25
CA SER A 431 -16.71 -26.12 -17.63
C SER A 431 -15.47 -27.02 -17.81
N GLY A 432 -14.78 -27.39 -16.72
CA GLY A 432 -13.72 -28.40 -16.73
C GLY A 432 -14.20 -29.73 -16.14
N GLU A 433 -13.75 -30.85 -16.70
CA GLU A 433 -14.24 -32.23 -16.46
C GLU A 433 -14.10 -32.78 -15.02
N ASN A 434 -13.77 -31.97 -14.02
CA ASN A 434 -13.82 -32.30 -12.59
C ASN A 434 -14.46 -31.14 -11.78
N GLY A 435 -15.76 -30.93 -11.98
CA GLY A 435 -16.57 -29.81 -11.46
C GLY A 435 -16.56 -29.62 -9.94
N THR A 436 -15.46 -29.11 -9.41
CA THR A 436 -15.31 -28.76 -8.00
C THR A 436 -15.91 -27.38 -7.79
N ILE A 437 -16.96 -27.28 -6.97
CA ILE A 437 -17.58 -26.00 -6.60
C ILE A 437 -16.56 -25.20 -5.79
N GLY A 438 -16.00 -24.13 -6.39
CA GLY A 438 -15.09 -23.21 -5.73
C GLY A 438 -15.83 -22.14 -4.93
N ILE A 439 -15.31 -21.82 -3.74
CA ILE A 439 -15.76 -20.69 -2.93
C ILE A 439 -14.56 -19.83 -2.55
N HIS A 440 -14.63 -18.54 -2.82
CA HIS A 440 -13.60 -17.59 -2.43
C HIS A 440 -13.91 -16.94 -1.08
N PRO A 441 -12.91 -16.40 -0.36
CA PRO A 441 -13.12 -15.58 0.83
C PRO A 441 -14.04 -14.38 0.59
N MET A 442 -14.83 -14.00 1.58
CA MET A 442 -15.59 -12.74 1.56
C MET A 442 -14.62 -11.56 1.40
N GLN A 443 -14.88 -10.69 0.42
CA GLN A 443 -14.05 -9.52 0.13
C GLN A 443 -14.78 -8.23 0.46
N ALA A 444 -14.08 -7.22 0.97
CA ALA A 444 -14.65 -5.88 1.11
C ALA A 444 -14.91 -5.28 -0.27
N CYS A 445 -16.13 -4.79 -0.49
CA CYS A 445 -16.55 -4.19 -1.75
C CYS A 445 -17.10 -2.77 -1.53
N LEU A 446 -17.12 -1.99 -2.61
CA LEU A 446 -17.76 -0.68 -2.63
C LEU A 446 -19.29 -0.85 -2.54
N PRO A 447 -20.00 0.03 -1.82
CA PRO A 447 -21.45 0.04 -1.87
C PRO A 447 -21.90 0.33 -3.32
N ALA A 448 -22.69 -0.55 -3.91
CA ALA A 448 -23.22 -0.42 -5.25
C ALA A 448 -24.04 0.87 -5.39
N SER A 449 -24.77 1.28 -4.35
CA SER A 449 -25.49 2.56 -4.33
C SER A 449 -24.58 3.81 -4.43
N ARG A 450 -23.27 3.63 -4.25
CA ARG A 450 -22.22 4.66 -4.31
C ARG A 450 -21.23 4.41 -5.46
N TYR A 451 -21.51 3.44 -6.32
CA TYR A 451 -20.64 3.12 -7.46
C TYR A 451 -20.97 4.02 -8.67
N HIS A 452 -19.93 4.45 -9.38
CA HIS A 452 -20.02 5.40 -10.49
C HIS A 452 -19.26 4.85 -11.69
N GLY A 453 -19.89 3.93 -12.41
CA GLY A 453 -19.33 3.35 -13.62
C GLY A 453 -20.42 2.92 -14.60
N PRO A 454 -20.04 2.31 -15.73
CA PRO A 454 -21.01 1.85 -16.72
C PRO A 454 -21.98 0.82 -16.11
N PRO A 455 -23.18 0.64 -16.69
CA PRO A 455 -24.20 -0.28 -16.15
C PRO A 455 -23.69 -1.72 -15.91
N SER A 456 -22.77 -2.21 -16.74
CA SER A 456 -22.12 -3.50 -16.55
C SER A 456 -21.30 -3.56 -15.26
N ALA A 457 -20.52 -2.53 -14.97
CA ALA A 457 -19.73 -2.44 -13.75
C ALA A 457 -20.61 -2.20 -12.51
N GLN A 458 -21.71 -1.46 -12.66
CA GLN A 458 -22.74 -1.31 -11.62
C GLN A 458 -23.36 -2.68 -11.27
N ALA A 459 -23.68 -3.51 -12.26
CA ALA A 459 -24.22 -4.85 -12.04
C ALA A 459 -23.21 -5.76 -11.31
N LEU A 460 -21.91 -5.66 -11.65
CA LEU A 460 -20.84 -6.35 -10.94
C LEU A 460 -20.71 -5.88 -9.49
N ALA A 461 -20.87 -4.58 -9.22
CA ALA A 461 -20.87 -4.06 -7.85
C ALA A 461 -22.04 -4.61 -7.03
N VAL A 462 -23.25 -4.71 -7.60
CA VAL A 462 -24.40 -5.34 -6.93
C VAL A 462 -24.12 -6.82 -6.64
N GLN A 463 -23.57 -7.56 -7.61
CA GLN A 463 -23.21 -8.96 -7.40
C GLN A 463 -22.16 -9.12 -6.30
N ALA A 464 -21.13 -8.26 -6.29
CA ALA A 464 -20.11 -8.25 -5.25
C ALA A 464 -20.68 -7.89 -3.87
N GLU A 465 -21.67 -7.00 -3.79
CA GLU A 465 -22.40 -6.79 -2.54
C GLU A 465 -23.04 -8.10 -2.09
N ASP A 466 -23.79 -8.79 -2.94
CA ASP A 466 -24.52 -10.00 -2.53
C ASP A 466 -23.62 -11.17 -2.10
N CYS A 467 -22.32 -11.12 -2.38
CA CYS A 467 -21.29 -12.04 -1.90
C CYS A 467 -20.84 -11.77 -0.46
N THR A 468 -21.26 -10.66 0.17
CA THR A 468 -20.65 -10.14 1.41
C THR A 468 -21.70 -9.81 2.47
N LEU A 469 -21.28 -9.63 3.74
CA LEU A 469 -22.12 -9.13 4.83
C LEU A 469 -21.47 -7.91 5.51
N PRO A 470 -21.63 -6.69 4.97
CA PRO A 470 -21.13 -5.46 5.60
C PRO A 470 -21.70 -5.27 7.01
N LEU A 471 -20.85 -4.85 7.95
CA LEU A 471 -21.27 -4.51 9.31
C LEU A 471 -22.15 -3.26 9.31
N ILE A 472 -21.76 -2.28 8.50
CA ILE A 472 -22.47 -1.02 8.27
C ILE A 472 -22.51 -0.78 6.77
N GLU A 473 -23.68 -0.39 6.26
CA GLU A 473 -23.90 -0.05 4.85
C GLU A 473 -24.84 1.15 4.72
N PRO A 474 -24.88 1.83 3.56
CA PRO A 474 -25.83 2.91 3.32
C PRO A 474 -27.27 2.39 3.49
N PRO A 475 -28.12 3.07 4.29
CA PRO A 475 -29.48 2.61 4.51
C PRO A 475 -30.28 2.66 3.20
N SER A 476 -31.05 1.61 2.92
CA SER A 476 -32.06 1.67 1.86
C SER A 476 -33.22 2.59 2.28
N VAL A 477 -33.96 3.15 1.32
CA VAL A 477 -35.03 4.15 1.56
C VAL A 477 -36.08 3.69 2.59
N ALA A 478 -36.27 2.37 2.78
CA ALA A 478 -37.24 1.78 3.70
C ALA A 478 -36.60 0.90 4.80
N ALA A 479 -35.27 0.87 4.92
CA ALA A 479 -34.60 0.02 5.92
C ALA A 479 -34.37 0.77 7.25
N GLU A 480 -34.45 0.01 8.33
CA GLU A 480 -34.05 0.46 9.66
C GLU A 480 -32.54 0.78 9.67
N LYS A 481 -32.18 1.85 10.39
CA LYS A 481 -30.79 2.29 10.57
C LYS A 481 -30.14 1.44 11.66
N SER A 482 -29.63 0.28 11.27
CA SER A 482 -28.99 -0.67 12.18
C SER A 482 -27.73 -1.27 11.60
N ALA A 483 -26.88 -1.82 12.48
CA ALA A 483 -25.80 -2.71 12.05
C ALA A 483 -26.39 -3.95 11.36
N LEU A 484 -25.70 -4.46 10.34
CA LEU A 484 -26.11 -5.62 9.54
C LEU A 484 -27.51 -5.47 8.89
N SER A 485 -27.90 -4.26 8.46
CA SER A 485 -29.25 -3.99 7.93
C SER A 485 -29.65 -4.84 6.71
N GLY A 486 -28.71 -5.28 5.88
CA GLY A 486 -28.94 -6.10 4.69
C GLY A 486 -28.98 -7.62 4.93
N LEU A 487 -28.87 -8.07 6.20
CA LEU A 487 -28.71 -9.47 6.58
C LEU A 487 -29.76 -10.39 5.95
N LYS A 488 -31.05 -10.06 6.11
CA LYS A 488 -32.19 -10.80 5.56
C LYS A 488 -32.10 -11.00 4.05
N ARG A 489 -31.84 -9.92 3.30
CA ARG A 489 -31.78 -9.94 1.83
C ARG A 489 -30.64 -10.82 1.34
N ARG A 490 -29.48 -10.71 1.98
CA ARG A 490 -28.24 -11.38 1.55
C ARG A 490 -28.24 -12.86 1.95
N LEU A 491 -28.70 -13.21 3.16
CA LEU A 491 -28.86 -14.62 3.58
C LEU A 491 -29.88 -15.38 2.73
N LYS A 492 -30.98 -14.72 2.32
CA LYS A 492 -31.96 -15.34 1.41
C LYS A 492 -31.29 -15.85 0.12
N ARG A 493 -30.34 -15.07 -0.42
CA ARG A 493 -29.62 -15.35 -1.67
C ARG A 493 -28.34 -16.18 -1.48
N ALA A 494 -27.88 -16.37 -0.25
CA ALA A 494 -26.67 -17.13 0.03
C ALA A 494 -26.79 -18.58 -0.48
N PHE A 495 -25.68 -19.13 -0.97
CA PHE A 495 -25.57 -20.54 -1.34
C PHE A 495 -25.73 -21.42 -0.09
N CYS A 496 -26.66 -22.36 -0.15
CA CYS A 496 -26.95 -23.30 0.94
C CYS A 496 -27.75 -24.48 0.39
N GLN A 497 -27.06 -25.40 -0.29
CA GLN A 497 -27.68 -26.60 -0.86
C GLN A 497 -28.02 -27.61 0.26
N PRO A 498 -29.22 -28.22 0.28
CA PRO A 498 -29.57 -29.25 1.26
C PRO A 498 -28.55 -30.40 1.29
N GLY A 499 -28.14 -30.83 2.49
CA GLY A 499 -27.17 -31.91 2.68
C GLY A 499 -25.72 -31.56 2.34
N ASN A 500 -25.45 -30.45 1.65
CA ASN A 500 -24.08 -30.02 1.33
C ASN A 500 -23.43 -29.37 2.55
N VAL A 501 -22.50 -30.10 3.18
CA VAL A 501 -21.72 -29.64 4.33
C VAL A 501 -20.28 -29.27 3.97
N THR A 502 -19.85 -29.54 2.73
CA THR A 502 -18.49 -29.28 2.26
C THR A 502 -18.30 -27.82 1.86
N VAL A 503 -19.26 -27.27 1.11
CA VAL A 503 -19.24 -25.87 0.66
C VAL A 503 -20.56 -25.23 1.06
N ASN A 504 -20.58 -24.56 2.21
CA ASN A 504 -21.82 -23.97 2.73
C ASN A 504 -21.52 -22.72 3.58
N PRO A 505 -21.53 -21.52 2.98
CA PRO A 505 -21.21 -20.29 3.70
C PRO A 505 -22.17 -20.00 4.87
N VAL A 506 -23.40 -20.53 4.87
CA VAL A 506 -24.33 -20.37 5.99
C VAL A 506 -23.90 -21.24 7.19
N LEU A 507 -23.43 -22.46 6.95
CA LEU A 507 -22.85 -23.30 8.01
C LEU A 507 -21.53 -22.70 8.51
N ASP A 508 -20.71 -22.11 7.65
CA ASP A 508 -19.45 -21.47 8.08
C ASP A 508 -19.69 -20.25 8.97
N ILE A 509 -20.77 -19.49 8.77
CA ILE A 509 -21.20 -18.44 9.72
C ILE A 509 -21.50 -19.06 11.10
N TYR A 510 -22.19 -20.21 11.15
CA TYR A 510 -22.37 -20.91 12.43
C TYR A 510 -21.03 -21.28 13.06
N ARG A 511 -20.16 -21.94 12.29
CA ARG A 511 -18.89 -22.47 12.77
C ARG A 511 -17.99 -21.41 13.37
N TYR A 512 -17.79 -20.31 12.64
CA TYR A 512 -16.75 -19.34 12.97
C TYR A 512 -17.28 -18.10 13.70
N ILE A 513 -18.60 -17.84 13.65
CA ILE A 513 -19.21 -16.65 14.26
C ILE A 513 -20.16 -17.04 15.40
N LEU A 514 -21.15 -17.89 15.17
CA LEU A 514 -22.23 -18.10 16.15
C LEU A 514 -21.87 -19.09 17.27
N LEU A 515 -21.37 -20.28 16.93
CA LEU A 515 -21.02 -21.30 17.92
C LEU A 515 -19.95 -20.83 18.91
N PRO A 516 -18.95 -20.03 18.50
CA PRO A 516 -17.95 -19.52 19.43
C PRO A 516 -18.46 -18.43 20.39
N GLU A 517 -19.66 -17.88 20.15
CA GLU A 517 -20.31 -16.87 21.01
C GLU A 517 -21.31 -17.49 22.00
N LEU A 518 -21.69 -18.75 21.79
CA LEU A 518 -22.57 -19.47 22.71
C LEU A 518 -21.81 -19.85 23.99
N SER A 519 -22.41 -19.58 25.15
CA SER A 519 -21.87 -20.06 26.41
C SER A 519 -21.80 -21.59 26.42
N PRO A 520 -20.88 -22.22 27.18
CA PRO A 520 -20.78 -23.67 27.26
C PRO A 520 -22.07 -24.36 27.69
N GLU A 521 -22.92 -23.69 28.46
CA GLU A 521 -24.19 -24.26 28.96
C GLU A 521 -25.40 -23.95 28.06
N ALA A 522 -25.28 -23.01 27.12
CA ALA A 522 -26.39 -22.61 26.25
C ALA A 522 -26.80 -23.76 25.29
N PRO A 523 -28.08 -24.09 25.15
CA PRO A 523 -28.53 -25.04 24.13
C PRO A 523 -28.44 -24.40 22.74
N LEU A 524 -28.05 -25.19 21.74
CA LEU A 524 -28.16 -24.79 20.33
C LEU A 524 -29.55 -25.18 19.81
N VAL A 525 -30.43 -24.20 19.63
CA VAL A 525 -31.81 -24.41 19.20
C VAL A 525 -32.07 -23.66 17.90
N ILE A 526 -32.53 -24.38 16.88
CA ILE A 526 -33.01 -23.80 15.62
C ILE A 526 -34.52 -23.65 15.72
N LEU A 527 -35.00 -22.41 15.76
CA LEU A 527 -36.43 -22.11 15.81
C LEU A 527 -37.07 -22.39 14.46
N ARG A 528 -38.10 -23.24 14.45
CA ARG A 528 -38.90 -23.56 13.27
C ARG A 528 -40.38 -23.56 13.63
N SER A 529 -41.22 -23.38 12.62
CA SER A 529 -42.67 -23.48 12.81
C SER A 529 -43.09 -24.91 13.17
N GLU A 530 -44.23 -25.06 13.84
CA GLU A 530 -44.82 -26.38 14.14
C GLU A 530 -45.00 -27.25 12.88
N LYS A 531 -45.35 -26.63 11.74
CA LYS A 531 -45.49 -27.32 10.45
C LYS A 531 -44.18 -27.96 9.96
N ASN A 532 -43.04 -27.44 10.41
CA ASN A 532 -41.70 -27.92 10.08
C ASN A 532 -41.09 -28.76 11.22
N GLY A 533 -41.94 -29.30 12.12
CA GLY A 533 -41.50 -30.14 13.24
C GLY A 533 -41.06 -29.37 14.49
N GLY A 534 -41.41 -28.09 14.60
CA GLY A 534 -41.15 -27.26 15.78
C GLY A 534 -39.66 -26.96 16.03
N PRO A 535 -39.33 -26.33 17.17
CA PRO A 535 -37.96 -26.02 17.56
C PRO A 535 -37.06 -27.25 17.56
N LEU A 536 -35.93 -27.18 16.85
CA LEU A 536 -34.97 -28.27 16.73
C LEU A 536 -33.80 -28.05 17.67
N HIS A 537 -33.63 -28.96 18.64
CA HIS A 537 -32.48 -28.99 19.53
C HIS A 537 -31.32 -29.72 18.85
N ILE A 538 -30.20 -29.02 18.62
CA ILE A 538 -28.97 -29.60 18.09
C ILE A 538 -28.10 -29.99 19.27
N GLN A 539 -27.96 -31.29 19.51
CA GLN A 539 -27.23 -31.85 20.64
C GLN A 539 -26.21 -32.89 20.15
N SER A 540 -25.05 -32.92 20.81
CA SER A 540 -24.07 -33.98 20.57
C SER A 540 -24.56 -35.31 21.18
N PRO A 541 -24.34 -36.47 20.53
CA PRO A 541 -24.77 -37.77 21.06
C PRO A 541 -24.20 -38.11 22.44
N ASP A 542 -23.02 -37.59 22.77
CA ASP A 542 -22.33 -37.75 24.05
C ASP A 542 -22.71 -36.67 25.09
N GLY A 543 -23.62 -35.77 24.75
CA GLY A 543 -24.02 -34.65 25.60
C GLY A 543 -23.00 -33.51 25.69
N ALA A 544 -21.89 -33.57 24.94
CA ALA A 544 -20.87 -32.52 24.95
C ALA A 544 -21.41 -31.21 24.34
N THR A 545 -21.08 -30.10 24.98
CA THR A 545 -21.60 -28.76 24.63
C THR A 545 -20.52 -27.79 24.13
N ASP A 546 -19.29 -28.26 23.92
CA ASP A 546 -18.23 -27.44 23.32
C ASP A 546 -18.52 -27.11 21.84
N SER A 547 -17.86 -26.08 21.31
CA SER A 547 -18.10 -25.62 19.94
C SER A 547 -17.80 -26.68 18.87
N VAL A 548 -16.87 -27.61 19.11
CA VAL A 548 -16.51 -28.67 18.15
C VAL A 548 -17.61 -29.74 18.11
N SER A 549 -18.10 -30.16 19.27
CA SER A 549 -19.20 -31.14 19.37
C SER A 549 -20.50 -30.57 18.82
N ARG A 550 -20.82 -29.29 19.12
CA ARG A 550 -21.97 -28.59 18.51
C ARG A 550 -21.85 -28.48 17.00
N TRP A 551 -20.65 -28.18 16.48
CA TRP A 551 -20.40 -28.15 15.05
C TRP A 551 -20.67 -29.50 14.39
N LYS A 552 -20.16 -30.60 14.96
CA LYS A 552 -20.43 -31.96 14.46
C LYS A 552 -21.92 -32.30 14.46
N ALA A 553 -22.63 -31.99 15.55
CA ALA A 553 -24.07 -32.22 15.64
C ALA A 553 -24.87 -31.42 14.59
N LEU A 554 -24.52 -30.14 14.39
CA LEU A 554 -25.14 -29.28 13.39
C LEU A 554 -24.92 -29.81 11.96
N VAL A 555 -23.68 -30.18 11.64
CA VAL A 555 -23.30 -30.77 10.35
C VAL A 555 -24.07 -32.06 10.11
N ASN A 556 -24.14 -32.96 11.09
CA ASN A 556 -24.88 -34.22 10.96
C ASN A 556 -26.37 -33.97 10.71
N SER A 557 -26.98 -33.03 11.45
CA SER A 557 -28.40 -32.68 11.28
C SER A 557 -28.71 -32.08 9.90
N PHE A 558 -27.77 -31.34 9.33
CA PHE A 558 -27.91 -30.78 7.99
C PHE A 558 -27.65 -31.82 6.90
N ALA A 559 -26.64 -32.68 7.07
CA ALA A 559 -26.30 -33.77 6.14
C ALA A 559 -27.41 -34.82 6.03
N SER A 560 -28.08 -35.15 7.15
CA SER A 560 -29.21 -36.09 7.19
C SER A 560 -30.51 -35.51 6.59
N GLY A 561 -30.55 -34.22 6.30
CA GLY A 561 -31.76 -33.52 5.85
C GLY A 561 -32.75 -33.18 6.98
N THR A 562 -32.42 -33.47 8.24
CA THR A 562 -33.25 -33.11 9.40
C THR A 562 -33.37 -31.59 9.57
N LEU A 563 -32.30 -30.86 9.23
CA LEU A 563 -32.25 -29.41 9.20
C LEU A 563 -32.21 -28.92 7.75
N HIS A 564 -33.23 -28.18 7.33
CA HIS A 564 -33.36 -27.66 5.96
C HIS A 564 -32.74 -26.26 5.82
N PRO A 565 -32.19 -25.86 4.64
CA PRO A 565 -31.72 -24.50 4.38
C PRO A 565 -32.73 -23.39 4.70
N GLY A 566 -34.01 -23.68 4.49
CA GLY A 566 -35.12 -22.78 4.77
C GLY A 566 -35.30 -22.44 6.25
N ASP A 567 -34.76 -23.26 7.15
CA ASP A 567 -34.74 -23.01 8.60
C ASP A 567 -33.37 -22.49 9.05
N LEU A 568 -32.28 -23.04 8.49
CA LEU A 568 -30.91 -22.64 8.82
C LEU A 568 -30.66 -21.15 8.55
N LYS A 569 -31.09 -20.65 7.37
CA LYS A 569 -30.88 -19.25 6.98
C LYS A 569 -31.60 -18.25 7.89
N PRO A 570 -32.91 -18.37 8.16
CA PRO A 570 -33.58 -17.51 9.14
C PRO A 570 -33.00 -17.60 10.56
N ALA A 571 -32.50 -18.76 10.96
CA ALA A 571 -31.86 -18.91 12.27
C ALA A 571 -30.55 -18.10 12.38
N VAL A 572 -29.73 -18.06 11.33
CA VAL A 572 -28.57 -17.14 11.27
C VAL A 572 -29.01 -15.68 11.31
N GLU A 573 -30.06 -15.33 10.55
CA GLU A 573 -30.62 -13.98 10.54
C GLU A 573 -31.00 -13.53 11.95
N LEU A 574 -31.77 -14.36 12.65
CA LEU A 574 -32.22 -14.09 14.01
C LEU A 574 -31.05 -14.02 15.01
N ALA A 575 -30.08 -14.93 14.91
CA ALA A 575 -28.96 -14.97 15.85
C ALA A 575 -28.04 -13.73 15.77
N LEU A 576 -27.95 -13.11 14.58
CA LEU A 576 -27.12 -11.92 14.36
C LEU A 576 -27.90 -10.60 14.47
N SER A 577 -29.23 -10.60 14.34
CA SER A 577 -30.06 -9.39 14.31
C SER A 577 -30.18 -8.72 15.68
N SER A 578 -30.43 -7.40 15.67
CA SER A 578 -30.64 -6.60 16.88
C SER A 578 -31.86 -7.01 17.71
N SER A 579 -32.78 -7.81 17.14
CA SER A 579 -33.92 -8.38 17.86
C SER A 579 -33.53 -9.44 18.89
N THR A 580 -32.34 -10.03 18.76
CA THR A 580 -31.80 -10.99 19.71
C THR A 580 -30.88 -10.27 20.69
N ALA A 581 -31.21 -10.34 21.99
CA ALA A 581 -30.43 -9.69 23.03
C ALA A 581 -28.98 -10.19 23.02
N ASN A 582 -28.03 -9.26 23.14
CA ASN A 582 -26.59 -9.54 23.08
C ASN A 582 -26.12 -10.17 21.76
N SER A 583 -26.89 -10.10 20.66
CA SER A 583 -26.38 -10.44 19.33
C SER A 583 -25.27 -9.49 18.89
N LEU A 584 -24.57 -9.84 17.81
CA LEU A 584 -23.54 -8.95 17.26
C LEU A 584 -24.11 -7.59 16.84
N SER A 585 -25.27 -7.54 16.18
CA SER A 585 -25.90 -6.27 15.79
C SER A 585 -26.33 -5.45 17.00
N ASP A 586 -26.87 -6.09 18.06
CA ASP A 586 -27.24 -5.43 19.31
C ASP A 586 -26.03 -4.89 20.10
N ARG A 587 -24.89 -5.58 20.07
CA ARG A 587 -23.66 -5.08 20.69
C ARG A 587 -23.06 -3.93 19.89
N LEU A 588 -23.06 -4.04 18.56
CA LEU A 588 -22.60 -2.97 17.68
C LEU A 588 -23.46 -1.70 17.80
N SER A 589 -24.78 -1.82 17.95
CA SER A 589 -25.66 -0.65 18.12
C SER A 589 -25.35 0.13 19.40
N ARG A 590 -24.80 -0.53 20.43
CA ARG A 590 -24.36 0.06 21.70
C ARG A 590 -22.98 0.69 21.64
N THR A 591 -22.08 0.20 20.77
CA THR A 591 -20.69 0.66 20.70
C THR A 591 -20.41 1.62 19.55
N LEU A 592 -21.23 1.62 18.50
CA LEU A 592 -21.09 2.54 17.38
C LEU A 592 -21.49 3.97 17.77
N PRO A 593 -20.89 4.99 17.13
CA PRO A 593 -21.37 6.36 17.25
C PRO A 593 -22.83 6.50 16.80
N LYS A 594 -23.45 7.62 17.18
CA LYS A 594 -24.80 7.95 16.74
C LYS A 594 -24.89 7.89 15.22
N TRP A 595 -26.00 7.38 14.70
CA TRP A 595 -26.17 7.18 13.26
C TRP A 595 -25.99 8.47 12.43
N SER A 596 -26.29 9.64 12.99
CA SER A 596 -26.04 10.94 12.36
C SER A 596 -24.56 11.21 12.09
N GLU A 597 -23.68 10.78 12.99
CA GLU A 597 -22.23 10.90 12.85
C GLU A 597 -21.69 9.81 11.93
N LEU A 598 -22.16 8.57 12.11
CA LEU A 598 -21.80 7.45 11.26
C LEU A 598 -22.18 7.68 9.79
N THR A 599 -23.32 8.33 9.53
CA THR A 599 -23.73 8.72 8.17
C THR A 599 -22.78 9.74 7.57
N LYS A 600 -22.31 10.72 8.36
CA LYS A 600 -21.31 11.70 7.87
C LYS A 600 -20.00 11.01 7.51
N LEU A 601 -19.52 10.10 8.35
CA LEU A 601 -18.30 9.32 8.06
C LEU A 601 -18.49 8.46 6.81
N LEU A 602 -19.64 7.80 6.68
CA LEU A 602 -19.96 6.96 5.53
C LEU A 602 -20.06 7.77 4.24
N ASP A 603 -20.71 8.93 4.25
CA ASP A 603 -20.83 9.78 3.06
C ASP A 603 -19.48 10.45 2.70
N ALA A 604 -18.64 10.77 3.69
CA ALA A 604 -17.27 11.24 3.43
C ALA A 604 -16.39 10.14 2.83
N ALA A 605 -16.50 8.90 3.33
CA ALA A 605 -15.76 7.75 2.82
C ALA A 605 -16.27 7.29 1.45
N PHE A 606 -17.59 7.32 1.23
CA PHE A 606 -18.26 6.85 0.02
C PHE A 606 -19.22 7.93 -0.50
N PRO A 607 -18.70 8.98 -1.17
CA PRO A 607 -19.50 10.10 -1.64
C PRO A 607 -20.66 9.69 -2.55
N LEU A 608 -21.76 10.43 -2.44
CA LEU A 608 -22.87 10.39 -3.39
C LEU A 608 -22.45 11.11 -4.68
N SER A 609 -22.89 10.62 -5.86
CA SER A 609 -22.66 11.41 -7.08
C SER A 609 -23.45 12.71 -7.01
N ASN A 610 -22.78 13.82 -7.31
CA ASN A 610 -23.46 15.07 -7.60
C ASN A 610 -24.24 14.90 -8.90
N GLN A 611 -25.56 14.76 -8.82
CA GLN A 611 -26.39 15.18 -9.94
C GLN A 611 -26.22 16.71 -10.03
N ALA A 612 -25.58 17.20 -11.10
CA ALA A 612 -25.62 18.61 -11.42
C ALA A 612 -27.08 19.09 -11.39
N PRO A 613 -27.39 20.25 -10.78
CA PRO A 613 -28.76 20.72 -10.72
C PRO A 613 -29.25 20.99 -12.14
N SER A 614 -30.14 20.12 -12.64
CA SER A 614 -30.89 20.43 -13.85
C SER A 614 -31.77 21.64 -13.55
N ALA A 615 -31.39 22.78 -14.10
CA ALA A 615 -32.21 23.97 -14.11
C ALA A 615 -33.51 23.63 -14.85
N LYS A 616 -34.58 23.37 -14.09
CA LYS A 616 -35.94 23.29 -14.63
C LYS A 616 -36.40 24.69 -15.03
N THR A 617 -36.09 25.11 -16.24
CA THR A 617 -36.84 26.19 -16.90
C THR A 617 -38.18 25.59 -17.34
N LYS A 618 -39.23 25.88 -16.56
CA LYS A 618 -40.62 25.66 -16.95
C LYS A 618 -40.93 26.52 -18.18
N MET A 619 -41.18 25.90 -19.34
CA MET A 619 -42.08 26.48 -20.33
C MET A 619 -43.38 25.69 -20.38
N LYS A 620 -44.46 26.36 -19.96
CA LYS A 620 -45.84 25.94 -20.14
C LYS A 620 -46.20 26.06 -21.63
N GLY A 621 -46.70 24.98 -22.22
CA GLY A 621 -47.38 24.98 -23.51
C GLY A 621 -48.39 23.84 -23.55
N LYS A 622 -49.66 24.16 -23.29
CA LYS A 622 -50.85 23.32 -23.48
C LYS A 622 -50.98 22.97 -24.98
N THR A 623 -51.45 21.77 -25.35
CA THR A 623 -52.59 21.51 -26.27
C THR A 623 -52.73 20.00 -26.59
N THR A 624 -53.82 19.44 -26.05
CA THR A 624 -54.77 18.37 -26.47
C THR A 624 -54.51 17.32 -27.58
N LEU A 625 -55.08 16.11 -27.30
CA LEU A 625 -55.68 15.09 -28.20
C LEU A 625 -54.69 14.31 -29.10
N ALA A 626 -54.89 13.06 -29.53
CA ALA A 626 -55.75 11.91 -29.23
C ALA A 626 -55.18 10.71 -30.05
N ASN A 627 -55.54 9.51 -29.64
CA ASN A 627 -55.57 8.19 -30.30
C ASN A 627 -54.95 7.89 -31.70
N GLU A 628 -54.59 6.60 -31.79
CA GLU A 628 -54.63 5.67 -32.95
C GLU A 628 -53.38 5.48 -33.82
N GLY A 629 -52.98 4.20 -33.93
CA GLY A 629 -51.84 3.75 -34.72
C GLY A 629 -52.23 3.27 -36.10
N ASN A 630 -51.24 2.92 -36.92
CA ASN A 630 -51.29 1.73 -37.78
C ASN A 630 -49.94 1.42 -38.46
N THR A 631 -49.73 0.12 -38.71
CA THR A 631 -49.07 -0.54 -39.85
C THR A 631 -47.63 -0.24 -40.27
N GLY A 632 -46.84 -1.32 -40.39
CA GLY A 632 -45.50 -1.34 -40.96
C GLY A 632 -45.47 -1.26 -42.49
N ALA A 633 -44.26 -1.20 -43.05
CA ALA A 633 -43.81 -1.99 -44.18
C ALA A 633 -42.35 -1.63 -44.57
N ASN A 634 -41.49 -2.64 -44.47
CA ASN A 634 -40.56 -3.12 -45.51
C ASN A 634 -39.66 -2.18 -46.35
N ARG A 635 -38.35 -2.49 -46.22
CA ARG A 635 -37.40 -2.90 -47.29
C ARG A 635 -36.67 -1.78 -48.06
N VAL A 636 -35.33 -1.78 -48.01
CA VAL A 636 -34.41 -2.25 -49.08
C VAL A 636 -32.97 -1.86 -48.73
N ILE A 637 -32.09 -2.81 -49.02
CA ILE A 637 -30.63 -2.88 -48.84
C ILE A 637 -29.94 -2.06 -49.93
N ASN A 638 -28.74 -1.52 -49.68
CA ASN A 638 -27.65 -1.64 -50.65
C ASN A 638 -26.30 -1.77 -49.96
N GLN A 639 -25.52 -2.68 -50.53
CA GLN A 639 -24.20 -3.14 -50.14
C GLN A 639 -23.15 -2.26 -50.83
N GLU A 640 -22.11 -1.87 -50.10
CA GLU A 640 -20.72 -1.87 -50.58
C GLU A 640 -19.77 -1.73 -49.38
N GLY A 641 -18.75 -2.57 -49.36
CA GLY A 641 -17.99 -2.92 -48.16
C GLY A 641 -16.69 -2.14 -47.95
N ARG A 642 -16.30 -2.12 -46.66
CA ARG A 642 -15.00 -1.81 -46.02
C ARG A 642 -14.80 -0.43 -45.36
N LEU A 643 -14.97 -0.48 -44.02
CA LEU A 643 -14.03 -0.13 -42.94
C LEU A 643 -13.40 1.27 -42.89
N LEU A 644 -13.89 2.06 -41.92
CA LEU A 644 -13.10 3.07 -41.20
C LEU A 644 -13.29 2.89 -39.68
N LYS A 645 -12.18 2.67 -38.97
CA LYS A 645 -12.06 2.72 -37.51
C LYS A 645 -12.27 4.17 -37.02
N PRO A 646 -12.84 4.39 -35.83
CA PRO A 646 -12.50 5.56 -35.02
C PRO A 646 -11.58 5.16 -33.86
N ARG A 647 -10.43 5.85 -33.80
CA ARG A 647 -9.48 5.87 -32.68
C ARG A 647 -10.09 6.58 -31.46
N THR A 648 -9.99 5.91 -30.32
CA THR A 648 -9.63 6.37 -28.96
C THR A 648 -9.79 7.82 -28.52
N CYS A 649 -10.33 7.93 -27.28
CA CYS A 649 -10.01 8.85 -26.19
C CYS A 649 -10.19 10.36 -26.41
N PHE A 650 -11.11 10.94 -25.64
CA PHE A 650 -10.99 12.30 -25.15
C PHE A 650 -11.08 12.33 -23.63
N THR A 651 -9.94 12.72 -23.05
CA THR A 651 -9.75 13.40 -21.78
C THR A 651 -10.52 14.73 -21.78
N CYS A 652 -11.00 15.16 -20.61
CA CYS A 652 -11.31 16.57 -20.32
C CYS A 652 -10.16 17.06 -19.43
N ILE A 653 -9.15 17.73 -19.96
CA ILE A 653 -9.05 19.16 -20.32
C ILE A 653 -8.99 20.05 -19.08
N ASP A 654 -7.76 20.45 -18.77
CA ASP A 654 -7.41 21.77 -18.23
C ASP A 654 -7.52 22.80 -19.36
N ASP A 655 -8.15 23.93 -19.06
CA ASP A 655 -8.20 25.12 -19.90
C ASP A 655 -6.87 25.89 -19.87
N GLN A 656 -6.30 26.22 -21.03
CA GLN A 656 -6.12 27.61 -21.50
C GLN A 656 -5.26 27.69 -22.79
N ARG A 657 -5.86 28.31 -23.83
CA ARG A 657 -5.29 29.26 -24.83
C ARG A 657 -4.03 28.84 -25.64
N LEU A 658 -3.85 29.13 -26.93
CA LEU A 658 -4.50 29.95 -27.95
C LEU A 658 -3.96 29.47 -29.32
N ALA A 659 -4.71 29.76 -30.39
CA ALA A 659 -4.47 29.40 -31.80
C ALA A 659 -3.12 29.84 -32.41
N ILE A 660 -2.70 29.16 -33.50
CA ILE A 660 -2.49 29.73 -34.85
C ILE A 660 -2.27 28.60 -35.89
N ASN A 661 -2.95 28.73 -37.03
CA ASN A 661 -2.92 27.90 -38.24
C ASN A 661 -1.80 28.33 -39.21
N LYS A 662 -1.53 27.46 -40.22
CA LYS A 662 -0.87 27.65 -41.55
C LYS A 662 0.56 27.09 -41.65
N PHE A 663 1.07 26.49 -42.74
CA PHE A 663 0.59 25.90 -44.02
C PHE A 663 1.87 25.29 -44.69
N GLN A 664 1.71 24.50 -45.78
CA GLN A 664 2.75 24.06 -46.77
C GLN A 664 3.72 22.94 -46.35
N ASN A 665 4.18 22.00 -47.19
CA ASN A 665 3.99 21.62 -48.60
C ASN A 665 4.45 20.13 -48.73
N GLU A 666 3.77 19.27 -49.49
CA GLU A 666 4.22 18.71 -50.80
C GLU A 666 5.65 18.12 -50.80
N GLU A 667 5.82 16.80 -51.00
CA GLU A 667 6.00 16.18 -52.33
C GLU A 667 6.30 14.66 -52.25
N ASP A 668 6.13 14.03 -53.40
CA ASP A 668 6.03 12.61 -53.72
C ASP A 668 7.28 11.75 -53.47
N SER A 669 7.07 10.45 -53.22
CA SER A 669 7.49 9.36 -54.13
C SER A 669 7.37 7.97 -53.48
N ALA A 670 6.47 7.15 -54.03
CA ALA A 670 6.53 5.69 -54.01
C ALA A 670 7.41 5.20 -55.19
N PRO A 671 7.56 3.89 -55.47
CA PRO A 671 7.29 2.65 -54.72
C PRO A 671 8.59 1.81 -54.59
N THR A 672 8.66 0.58 -54.04
CA THR A 672 8.30 -0.69 -54.70
C THR A 672 8.65 -1.86 -53.76
N VAL A 673 7.66 -2.69 -53.43
CA VAL A 673 7.63 -4.16 -53.59
C VAL A 673 8.82 -4.98 -53.05
N LYS A 674 8.61 -5.67 -51.91
CA LYS A 674 8.19 -7.08 -51.88
C LYS A 674 7.69 -7.47 -50.50
#